data_AF-A0A8H3A6Z3-F1
#
_entry.id   AF-A0A8H3A6Z3-F1
#
_cell.length_a   1.000
_cell.length_b   1.000
_cell.length_c   1.000
_cell.angle_alpha   90.00
_cell.angle_beta   90.00
_cell.angle_gamma   90.00
#
_symmetry.space_group_name_H-M   'P 1'
#
loop_
_entity.id
_entity.type
_entity.pdbx_description
1 polymer ?
#
loop_
_entity_poly.entity_id
_entity_poly.type
_entity_poly.pdbx_seq_one_letter_code
_entity_poly.pdbx_strand_id
1 'polypeptide(L)'
;MTPAIQKEFIVKDDPRQPECHASTLVVVRDYILAAWFGGEKEGRADVKIWLSKRSSTGQWSQPCIVAAEEGVTHWNPVLFAPNPIKTPERVILFYKTGTPIPRWKTWMIESTDGGETWSPRRELVYGDESGGRGPVKNPVIVLANGDWASGASVEVTRPNGKGVWDAFCDISPAGPEQGTLWIRSPLIPLDHDKFKGEGIIQPSLWESTITTKNGMSASLHMLTRSSNGWVCRSDSSDNGRTWSPTYSTVLPNNNSGLCVTKMRDGRLVCVHNPVGGSWGARTPLVASISADNGVTWERWAVLEDQPPPEGFTGVNALETGIVSDGRSEFSYPTVIPTPITEPVGVLCTWTWQRRGVGFAKINDPEASSSGTGESRSTVKPTRWGILGCGSISSKFVRDLLINPSTRGVSDVSHVVAAVASRSLSRGLAWAQETCPDHASAIKVYGTYEELMADPQVDIIYIGTPHSHHFQNARDCLSAGKHVLCEKAFTVNATQARALKSLAKSKSLFLMEAVWTRFFPLVKSVQQELASGVVGDIKRVYADFGEPYAHPPASLPLSHRMLSPALAGGTLHDLFPYPLFWALITLYHLPANERTPPSQIAASSTLHRETGVDIQTTAILNFSKIGAQAILSSSLEVPTPRDQVVLIQGTKGDLVVPLIPPGRPTKYYVRVRVEEKRNAEYDETVKQFDIPGHGLFWEADECARCLTRGEIESSRMPLDESILAMDILDEIRRQTGIKFPADIESTT
;
A
#
# COMPACT_ATOMS: atom_id res chain seq x y z
N MET A 1 -6.50 -16.74 0.20
CA MET A 1 -7.12 -17.42 1.36
C MET A 1 -8.57 -16.97 1.46
N THR A 2 -9.48 -17.82 1.93
CA THR A 2 -10.93 -17.51 1.98
C THR A 2 -11.25 -16.65 3.22
N PRO A 3 -11.94 -15.50 3.08
CA PRO A 3 -12.28 -14.67 4.23
C PRO A 3 -13.25 -15.35 5.19
N ALA A 4 -13.19 -14.95 6.46
CA ALA A 4 -14.14 -15.40 7.47
C ALA A 4 -15.44 -14.60 7.33
N ILE A 5 -16.52 -15.27 6.95
CA ILE A 5 -17.83 -14.64 6.72
C ILE A 5 -18.81 -15.10 7.80
N GLN A 6 -19.35 -14.16 8.56
CA GLN A 6 -20.51 -14.38 9.42
C GLN A 6 -21.72 -13.79 8.73
N LYS A 7 -22.75 -14.61 8.47
CA LYS A 7 -24.01 -14.18 7.84
C LYS A 7 -25.18 -14.38 8.78
N GLU A 8 -26.10 -13.42 8.79
CA GLU A 8 -27.38 -13.50 9.48
C GLU A 8 -28.43 -12.67 8.74
N PHE A 9 -29.70 -12.83 9.12
CA PHE A 9 -30.78 -11.98 8.64
C PHE A 9 -31.08 -10.90 9.66
N ILE A 10 -31.21 -9.65 9.20
CA ILE A 10 -31.78 -8.56 10.01
C ILE A 10 -33.30 -8.75 10.10
N VAL A 11 -33.91 -9.08 8.95
CA VAL A 11 -35.32 -9.43 8.81
C VAL A 11 -35.47 -10.46 7.70
N LYS A 12 -36.42 -11.37 7.85
CA LYS A 12 -36.78 -12.37 6.84
C LYS A 12 -38.25 -12.73 6.97
N ASP A 13 -38.98 -12.66 5.86
CA ASP A 13 -40.38 -13.07 5.75
C ASP A 13 -41.31 -12.38 6.77
N ASP A 14 -41.07 -11.09 7.03
CA ASP A 14 -41.86 -10.31 7.98
C ASP A 14 -43.22 -9.91 7.36
N PRO A 15 -44.36 -10.41 7.88
CA PRO A 15 -45.67 -10.17 7.28
C PRO A 15 -46.11 -8.70 7.33
N ARG A 16 -45.46 -7.86 8.14
CA ARG A 16 -45.71 -6.42 8.19
C ARG A 16 -45.13 -5.67 6.99
N GLN A 17 -44.21 -6.32 6.28
CA GLN A 17 -43.49 -5.80 5.12
C GLN A 17 -43.13 -6.96 4.17
N PRO A 18 -44.13 -7.58 3.51
CA PRO A 18 -43.91 -8.73 2.63
C PRO A 18 -42.83 -8.50 1.56
N GLU A 19 -42.66 -7.25 1.10
CA GLU A 19 -41.52 -6.82 0.31
C GLU A 19 -40.66 -5.79 1.06
N CYS A 20 -39.33 -5.97 1.02
CA CYS A 20 -38.33 -5.03 1.52
C CYS A 20 -37.14 -4.90 0.57
N HIS A 21 -36.54 -3.72 0.51
CA HIS A 21 -35.48 -3.43 -0.46
C HIS A 21 -34.58 -2.24 -0.04
N ALA A 22 -33.46 -2.07 -0.76
CA ALA A 22 -32.46 -1.01 -0.62
C ALA A 22 -32.01 -0.75 0.83
N SER A 23 -31.38 -1.76 1.41
CA SER A 23 -30.83 -1.70 2.76
C SER A 23 -29.56 -0.84 2.85
N THR A 24 -29.41 -0.15 3.97
CA THR A 24 -28.24 0.66 4.35
C THR A 24 -27.82 0.33 5.79
N LEU A 25 -26.56 0.57 6.14
CA LEU A 25 -26.07 0.35 7.50
C LEU A 25 -25.01 1.38 7.89
N VAL A 26 -24.94 1.71 9.17
CA VAL A 26 -23.91 2.58 9.76
C VAL A 26 -23.52 2.07 11.15
N VAL A 27 -22.26 2.27 11.54
CA VAL A 27 -21.84 2.04 12.92
C VAL A 27 -21.90 3.36 13.69
N VAL A 28 -22.51 3.30 14.87
CA VAL A 28 -22.59 4.43 15.81
C VAL A 28 -22.09 3.92 17.15
N ARG A 29 -20.95 4.43 17.60
CA ARG A 29 -20.22 3.90 18.77
C ARG A 29 -19.98 2.39 18.68
N ASP A 30 -20.70 1.61 19.48
CA ASP A 30 -20.59 0.16 19.68
C ASP A 30 -21.80 -0.64 19.16
N TYR A 31 -22.75 0.02 18.49
CA TYR A 31 -23.91 -0.62 17.87
C TYR A 31 -24.02 -0.30 16.37
N ILE A 32 -24.79 -1.11 15.65
CA ILE A 32 -25.03 -0.96 14.22
C ILE A 32 -26.49 -0.58 14.02
N LEU A 33 -26.75 0.43 13.21
CA LEU A 33 -28.08 0.74 12.71
C LEU A 33 -28.18 0.25 11.27
N ALA A 34 -29.28 -0.40 10.94
CA ALA A 34 -29.62 -0.76 9.58
C ALA A 34 -31.03 -0.27 9.25
N ALA A 35 -31.19 0.31 8.06
CA ALA A 35 -32.46 0.79 7.56
C ALA A 35 -32.74 0.26 6.15
N TRP A 36 -34.02 0.13 5.80
CA TRP A 36 -34.47 -0.30 4.48
C TRP A 36 -35.90 0.21 4.26
N PHE A 37 -36.39 0.20 3.02
CA PHE A 37 -37.81 0.46 2.79
C PHE A 37 -38.58 -0.85 2.67
N GLY A 38 -39.82 -0.89 3.14
CA GLY A 38 -40.64 -2.10 3.12
C GLY A 38 -42.14 -1.84 3.27
N GLY A 39 -42.94 -2.71 2.66
CA GLY A 39 -44.40 -2.64 2.60
C GLY A 39 -44.95 -3.87 1.86
N GLU A 40 -46.19 -3.80 1.37
CA GLU A 40 -46.81 -4.89 0.61
C GLU A 40 -46.15 -5.10 -0.75
N LYS A 41 -45.66 -4.04 -1.40
CA LYS A 41 -44.92 -4.10 -2.67
C LYS A 41 -44.17 -2.80 -2.94
N GLU A 42 -42.98 -2.91 -3.56
CA GLU A 42 -42.22 -1.73 -4.03
C GLU A 42 -43.11 -0.74 -4.81
N GLY A 43 -43.02 0.54 -4.44
CA GLY A 43 -43.78 1.64 -5.05
C GLY A 43 -45.21 1.84 -4.60
N ARG A 44 -45.71 1.03 -3.67
CA ARG A 44 -47.04 1.27 -3.08
C ARG A 44 -47.01 2.31 -1.96
N ALA A 45 -48.17 2.92 -1.72
CA ALA A 45 -48.34 4.00 -0.76
C ALA A 45 -48.11 3.58 0.70
N ASP A 46 -48.12 2.29 0.99
CA ASP A 46 -47.86 1.72 2.31
C ASP A 46 -46.38 1.43 2.58
N VAL A 47 -45.49 1.67 1.60
CA VAL A 47 -44.04 1.52 1.77
C VAL A 47 -43.50 2.59 2.70
N LYS A 48 -42.82 2.13 3.75
CA LYS A 48 -42.25 2.95 4.84
C LYS A 48 -40.76 2.68 4.98
N ILE A 49 -40.07 3.55 5.73
CA ILE A 49 -38.68 3.28 6.14
C ILE A 49 -38.68 2.57 7.49
N TRP A 50 -38.05 1.40 7.50
CA TRP A 50 -37.85 0.56 8.66
C TRP A 50 -36.41 0.70 9.17
N LEU A 51 -36.23 0.54 10.47
CA LEU A 51 -34.95 0.55 11.17
C LEU A 51 -34.86 -0.66 12.10
N SER A 52 -33.67 -1.24 12.20
CA SER A 52 -33.31 -2.15 13.30
C SER A 52 -31.92 -1.79 13.83
N LYS A 53 -31.74 -2.01 15.13
CA LYS A 53 -30.50 -1.73 15.87
C LYS A 53 -29.89 -3.05 16.31
N ARG A 54 -28.63 -3.28 15.95
CA ARG A 54 -27.83 -4.40 16.44
C ARG A 54 -27.08 -3.95 17.68
N SER A 55 -27.39 -4.55 18.83
CA SER A 55 -26.66 -4.30 20.07
C SER A 55 -25.20 -4.76 19.98
N SER A 56 -24.38 -4.32 20.92
CA SER A 56 -23.01 -4.82 21.12
C SER A 56 -22.96 -6.31 21.47
N THR A 57 -24.05 -6.88 22.00
CA THR A 57 -24.21 -8.34 22.21
C THR A 57 -24.53 -9.10 20.92
N GLY A 58 -24.74 -8.39 19.81
CA GLY A 58 -24.94 -8.94 18.49
C GLY A 58 -26.37 -9.33 18.14
N GLN A 59 -27.36 -8.86 18.90
CA GLN A 59 -28.78 -9.11 18.62
C GLN A 59 -29.42 -7.92 17.92
N TRP A 60 -30.20 -8.20 16.88
CA TRP A 60 -31.02 -7.20 16.19
C TRP A 60 -32.31 -6.95 16.97
N SER A 61 -32.68 -5.67 17.13
CA SER A 61 -33.99 -5.27 17.64
C SER A 61 -35.09 -5.63 16.65
N GLN A 62 -36.32 -5.77 17.14
CA GLN A 62 -37.46 -5.88 16.24
C GLN A 62 -37.52 -4.65 15.32
N PRO A 63 -37.75 -4.83 14.01
CA PRO A 63 -37.87 -3.70 13.10
C PRO A 63 -38.98 -2.74 13.53
N CYS A 64 -38.65 -1.45 13.58
CA CYS A 64 -39.58 -0.36 13.85
C CYS A 64 -39.64 0.60 12.64
N ILE A 65 -40.73 1.34 12.52
CA ILE A 65 -40.91 2.35 11.47
C ILE A 65 -40.29 3.66 11.95
N VAL A 66 -39.42 4.26 11.13
CA VAL A 66 -38.76 5.54 11.44
C VAL A 66 -39.18 6.68 10.52
N ALA A 67 -39.72 6.38 9.34
CA ALA A 67 -40.37 7.36 8.49
C ALA A 67 -41.55 6.73 7.75
N ALA A 68 -42.71 7.38 7.86
CA ALA A 68 -43.94 7.00 7.19
C ALA A 68 -44.85 8.22 7.05
N GLU A 69 -45.60 8.26 5.96
CA GLU A 69 -46.64 9.24 5.71
C GLU A 69 -47.75 8.54 4.93
N GLU A 70 -49.00 8.80 5.33
CA GLU A 70 -50.16 8.17 4.71
C GLU A 70 -50.28 8.59 3.24
N GLY A 71 -50.46 7.62 2.35
CA GLY A 71 -50.60 7.88 0.93
C GLY A 71 -49.29 8.19 0.19
N VAL A 72 -48.15 8.25 0.89
CA VAL A 72 -46.85 8.64 0.32
C VAL A 72 -45.86 7.50 0.41
N THR A 73 -45.43 7.01 -0.74
CA THR A 73 -44.42 5.94 -0.82
C THR A 73 -43.02 6.45 -0.48
N HIS A 74 -42.24 5.64 0.23
CA HIS A 74 -40.89 5.96 0.71
C HIS A 74 -39.84 5.07 0.03
N TRP A 75 -38.64 5.59 -0.18
CA TRP A 75 -37.61 4.95 -0.98
C TRP A 75 -36.20 5.16 -0.46
N ASN A 76 -35.32 4.23 -0.82
CA ASN A 76 -33.86 4.26 -0.70
C ASN A 76 -33.31 5.01 0.52
N PRO A 77 -33.46 4.47 1.73
CA PRO A 77 -32.85 5.06 2.90
C PRO A 77 -31.33 5.00 2.83
N VAL A 78 -30.65 6.04 3.30
CA VAL A 78 -29.19 6.07 3.50
C VAL A 78 -28.90 6.60 4.91
N LEU A 79 -28.24 5.78 5.71
CA LEU A 79 -27.76 6.16 7.04
C LEU A 79 -26.38 6.79 6.94
N PHE A 80 -26.14 7.82 7.76
CA PHE A 80 -24.86 8.52 7.84
C PHE A 80 -24.56 8.97 9.27
N ALA A 81 -23.32 8.71 9.72
CA ALA A 81 -22.82 9.16 11.02
C ALA A 81 -21.59 10.07 10.77
N PRO A 82 -21.70 11.40 10.95
CA PRO A 82 -20.61 12.33 10.66
C PRO A 82 -19.46 12.22 11.69
N ASN A 83 -18.21 12.25 11.20
CA ASN A 83 -16.97 12.15 11.98
C ASN A 83 -15.94 13.21 11.48
N PRO A 84 -15.14 13.93 12.31
CA PRO A 84 -14.98 13.85 13.76
C PRO A 84 -16.24 14.26 14.52
N ILE A 85 -16.64 13.39 15.43
CA ILE A 85 -17.84 13.51 16.23
C ILE A 85 -17.71 14.68 17.21
N LYS A 86 -18.53 15.73 17.05
CA LYS A 86 -18.88 16.66 18.14
C LYS A 86 -19.97 16.10 19.06
N THR A 87 -20.81 15.19 18.53
CA THR A 87 -21.97 14.59 19.23
C THR A 87 -21.97 13.07 19.03
N PRO A 88 -21.52 12.26 20.01
CA PRO A 88 -21.18 10.84 19.81
C PRO A 88 -22.31 9.87 19.49
N GLU A 89 -23.55 10.33 19.44
CA GLU A 89 -24.73 9.55 19.06
C GLU A 89 -25.48 10.15 17.86
N ARG A 90 -24.90 11.15 17.17
CA ARG A 90 -25.56 11.79 16.04
C ARG A 90 -25.62 10.86 14.83
N VAL A 91 -26.84 10.65 14.33
CA VAL A 91 -27.12 9.87 13.12
C VAL A 91 -28.05 10.67 12.24
N ILE A 92 -27.82 10.60 10.94
CA ILE A 92 -28.65 11.20 9.92
C ILE A 92 -29.24 10.07 9.07
N LEU A 93 -30.54 10.13 8.81
CA LEU A 93 -31.21 9.28 7.84
C LEU A 93 -31.73 10.14 6.70
N PHE A 94 -31.24 9.85 5.50
CA PHE A 94 -31.79 10.36 4.25
C PHE A 94 -32.76 9.33 3.67
N TYR A 95 -33.84 9.77 3.05
CA TYR A 95 -34.76 8.91 2.32
C TYR A 95 -35.51 9.72 1.26
N LYS A 96 -36.09 9.03 0.28
CA LYS A 96 -36.85 9.69 -0.79
C LYS A 96 -38.35 9.42 -0.65
N THR A 97 -39.17 10.35 -1.14
CA THR A 97 -40.61 10.13 -1.32
C THR A 97 -41.06 10.56 -2.71
N GLY A 98 -42.20 10.03 -3.15
CA GLY A 98 -42.88 10.44 -4.36
C GLY A 98 -42.90 9.37 -5.44
N THR A 99 -43.70 9.60 -6.49
CA THR A 99 -43.84 8.73 -7.67
C THR A 99 -44.34 9.60 -8.83
N PRO A 100 -43.83 9.42 -10.08
CA PRO A 100 -42.76 8.52 -10.51
C PRO A 100 -41.36 9.00 -10.07
N ILE A 101 -40.32 8.19 -10.33
CA ILE A 101 -38.91 8.44 -9.95
C ILE A 101 -38.43 9.88 -10.23
N PRO A 102 -38.70 10.50 -11.40
CA PRO A 102 -38.24 11.86 -11.69
C PRO A 102 -38.84 12.96 -10.77
N ARG A 103 -39.91 12.64 -10.01
CA ARG A 103 -40.54 13.56 -9.06
C ARG A 103 -40.13 13.31 -7.61
N TRP A 104 -39.13 12.46 -7.39
CA TRP A 104 -38.65 12.18 -6.04
C TRP A 104 -38.12 13.43 -5.35
N LYS A 105 -38.43 13.52 -4.06
CA LYS A 105 -37.85 14.50 -3.13
C LYS A 105 -37.01 13.77 -2.10
N THR A 106 -35.86 14.33 -1.76
CA THR A 106 -35.00 13.79 -0.69
C THR A 106 -35.29 14.49 0.62
N TRP A 107 -35.58 13.70 1.64
CA TRP A 107 -35.81 14.13 3.01
C TRP A 107 -34.67 13.70 3.90
N MET A 108 -34.51 14.44 5.00
CA MET A 108 -33.52 14.20 6.03
C MET A 108 -34.19 14.30 7.40
N ILE A 109 -33.92 13.32 8.25
CA ILE A 109 -34.21 13.35 9.69
C ILE A 109 -32.91 13.08 10.45
N GLU A 110 -32.80 13.67 11.64
CA GLU A 110 -31.60 13.56 12.48
C GLU A 110 -31.97 13.01 13.85
N SER A 111 -31.13 12.11 14.37
CA SER A 111 -31.18 11.61 15.74
C SER A 111 -29.92 12.05 16.47
N THR A 112 -30.05 12.42 17.74
CA THR A 112 -28.92 12.78 18.62
C THR A 112 -28.73 11.81 19.78
N ASP A 113 -29.59 10.80 19.88
CA ASP A 113 -29.64 9.77 20.92
C ASP A 113 -29.45 8.36 20.36
N GLY A 114 -28.86 8.26 19.16
CA GLY A 114 -28.42 6.98 18.64
C GLY A 114 -29.49 6.19 17.89
N GLY A 115 -30.47 6.88 17.32
CA GLY A 115 -31.56 6.32 16.53
C GLY A 115 -32.84 6.03 17.33
N GLU A 116 -32.91 6.44 18.59
CA GLU A 116 -34.09 6.23 19.45
C GLU A 116 -35.19 7.24 19.14
N THR A 117 -34.83 8.52 19.01
CA THR A 117 -35.74 9.59 18.57
C THR A 117 -35.19 10.33 17.36
N TRP A 118 -36.10 10.90 16.57
CA TRP A 118 -35.79 11.54 15.30
C TRP A 118 -36.45 12.91 15.21
N SER A 119 -35.73 13.88 14.62
CA SER A 119 -36.24 15.21 14.33
C SER A 119 -37.43 15.16 13.36
N PRO A 120 -38.24 16.22 13.28
CA PRO A 120 -39.10 16.44 12.12
C PRO A 120 -38.30 16.37 10.83
N ARG A 121 -38.90 15.81 9.77
CA ARG A 121 -38.27 15.75 8.45
C ARG A 121 -38.08 17.15 7.88
N ARG A 122 -36.97 17.34 7.16
CA ARG A 122 -36.73 18.51 6.32
C ARG A 122 -36.30 18.08 4.94
N GLU A 123 -36.64 18.87 3.92
CA GLU A 123 -36.14 18.64 2.57
C GLU A 123 -34.63 18.85 2.58
N LEU A 124 -33.87 17.97 1.89
CA LEU A 124 -32.42 18.05 1.87
C LEU A 124 -31.93 19.33 1.17
N VAL A 125 -32.52 19.60 0.01
CA VAL A 125 -32.32 20.81 -0.79
C VAL A 125 -33.71 21.39 -1.06
N TYR A 126 -34.00 22.52 -0.43
CA TYR A 126 -35.32 23.13 -0.51
C TYR A 126 -35.72 23.43 -1.97
N GLY A 127 -36.89 22.95 -2.38
CA GLY A 127 -37.44 23.17 -3.72
C GLY A 127 -36.74 22.38 -4.83
N ASP A 128 -36.00 21.32 -4.52
CA ASP A 128 -35.43 20.45 -5.54
C ASP A 128 -36.52 19.68 -6.32
N GLU A 129 -36.45 19.78 -7.64
CA GLU A 129 -37.36 19.10 -8.58
C GLU A 129 -36.60 18.17 -9.55
N SER A 130 -35.31 17.91 -9.30
CA SER A 130 -34.44 17.15 -10.22
C SER A 130 -34.49 15.62 -10.06
N GLY A 131 -35.46 15.08 -9.34
CA GLY A 131 -35.54 13.65 -9.00
C GLY A 131 -34.82 13.26 -7.70
N GLY A 132 -34.53 14.26 -6.86
CA GLY A 132 -33.99 14.09 -5.51
C GLY A 132 -32.46 14.12 -5.49
N ARG A 133 -31.93 15.20 -4.91
CA ARG A 133 -30.51 15.45 -4.63
C ARG A 133 -29.97 14.67 -3.43
N GLY A 134 -28.65 14.62 -3.27
CA GLY A 134 -27.97 13.95 -2.16
C GLY A 134 -27.95 12.43 -2.26
N PRO A 135 -27.71 11.71 -1.14
CA PRO A 135 -27.51 10.27 -1.17
C PRO A 135 -28.74 9.54 -1.67
N VAL A 136 -28.58 8.87 -2.81
CA VAL A 136 -29.65 8.09 -3.44
C VAL A 136 -29.67 6.66 -2.95
N LYS A 137 -28.49 6.05 -2.72
CA LYS A 137 -28.38 4.62 -2.36
C LYS A 137 -27.09 4.29 -1.63
N ASN A 138 -25.97 4.84 -2.07
CA ASN A 138 -24.66 4.57 -1.47
C ASN A 138 -24.35 5.54 -0.31
N PRO A 139 -23.49 5.13 0.64
CA PRO A 139 -23.13 5.96 1.78
C PRO A 139 -22.53 7.32 1.40
N VAL A 140 -22.83 8.33 2.22
CA VAL A 140 -22.10 9.60 2.24
C VAL A 140 -20.71 9.35 2.84
N ILE A 141 -19.67 9.93 2.25
CA ILE A 141 -18.31 9.87 2.80
C ILE A 141 -17.86 11.25 3.29
N VAL A 142 -17.00 11.27 4.31
CA VAL A 142 -16.31 12.48 4.75
C VAL A 142 -14.94 12.52 4.08
N LEU A 143 -14.66 13.59 3.33
CA LEU A 143 -13.40 13.80 2.63
C LEU A 143 -12.31 14.30 3.59
N ALA A 144 -11.04 14.20 3.19
CA ALA A 144 -9.90 14.66 3.99
C ALA A 144 -9.96 16.16 4.30
N ASN A 145 -10.59 16.97 3.44
CA ASN A 145 -10.81 18.39 3.70
C ASN A 145 -12.01 18.69 4.62
N GLY A 146 -12.71 17.65 5.09
CA GLY A 146 -13.87 17.74 5.98
C GLY A 146 -15.21 17.84 5.27
N ASP A 147 -15.26 18.00 3.95
CA ASP A 147 -16.51 18.06 3.19
C ASP A 147 -17.25 16.71 3.24
N TRP A 148 -18.58 16.75 3.17
CA TRP A 148 -19.37 15.54 2.94
C TRP A 148 -19.62 15.40 1.45
N ALA A 149 -19.32 14.23 0.90
CA ALA A 149 -19.55 13.92 -0.51
C ALA A 149 -20.54 12.77 -0.65
N SER A 150 -21.50 12.95 -1.54
CA SER A 150 -22.55 11.97 -1.81
C SER A 150 -22.76 11.77 -3.29
N GLY A 151 -22.88 10.51 -3.69
CA GLY A 151 -23.26 10.15 -5.05
C GLY A 151 -24.76 10.31 -5.31
N ALA A 152 -25.10 10.90 -6.46
CA ALA A 152 -26.48 11.08 -6.90
C ALA A 152 -26.61 10.94 -8.42
N SER A 153 -27.86 10.95 -8.91
CA SER A 153 -28.14 10.76 -10.32
C SER A 153 -29.51 11.29 -10.72
N VAL A 154 -29.65 11.65 -11.99
CA VAL A 154 -30.91 12.01 -12.64
C VAL A 154 -31.33 10.91 -13.60
N GLU A 155 -32.64 10.67 -13.67
CA GLU A 155 -33.25 9.74 -14.60
C GLU A 155 -34.32 10.49 -15.40
N VAL A 156 -34.12 10.61 -16.71
CA VAL A 156 -35.06 11.31 -17.59
C VAL A 156 -35.41 10.44 -18.80
N THR A 157 -36.68 10.46 -19.18
CA THR A 157 -37.15 9.81 -20.41
C THR A 157 -37.21 10.86 -21.52
N ARG A 158 -36.44 10.66 -22.60
CA ARG A 158 -36.50 11.55 -23.79
C ARG A 158 -37.86 11.42 -24.48
N PRO A 159 -38.29 12.41 -25.29
CA PRO A 159 -39.55 12.35 -26.04
C PRO A 159 -39.69 11.13 -26.97
N ASN A 160 -38.56 10.52 -27.38
CA ASN A 160 -38.53 9.30 -28.18
C ASN A 160 -38.64 8.00 -27.35
N GLY A 161 -38.90 8.10 -26.04
CA GLY A 161 -39.01 6.97 -25.13
C GLY A 161 -37.67 6.42 -24.63
N LYS A 162 -36.51 6.94 -25.08
CA LYS A 162 -35.19 6.49 -24.59
C LYS A 162 -34.92 7.07 -23.20
N GLY A 163 -34.69 6.21 -22.21
CA GLY A 163 -34.19 6.59 -20.89
C GLY A 163 -32.76 7.14 -20.98
N VAL A 164 -32.47 8.16 -20.17
CA VAL A 164 -31.15 8.78 -20.03
C VAL A 164 -30.86 8.92 -18.54
N TRP A 165 -29.75 8.32 -18.13
CA TRP A 165 -29.26 8.33 -16.75
C TRP A 165 -27.91 9.00 -16.69
N ASP A 166 -27.84 10.06 -15.88
CA ASP A 166 -26.61 10.79 -15.62
C ASP A 166 -26.31 10.80 -14.12
N ALA A 167 -25.05 10.59 -13.78
CA ALA A 167 -24.57 10.69 -12.40
C ALA A 167 -24.08 12.11 -12.11
N PHE A 168 -23.99 12.46 -10.82
CA PHE A 168 -23.31 13.63 -10.31
C PHE A 168 -22.89 13.42 -8.85
N CYS A 169 -22.09 14.35 -8.32
CA CYS A 169 -21.70 14.39 -6.92
C CYS A 169 -22.38 15.59 -6.22
N ASP A 170 -22.89 15.35 -5.02
CA ASP A 170 -23.42 16.37 -4.12
C ASP A 170 -22.45 16.59 -2.98
N ILE A 171 -22.05 17.84 -2.75
CA ILE A 171 -21.01 18.20 -1.78
C ILE A 171 -21.62 19.12 -0.72
N SER A 172 -21.50 18.76 0.56
CA SER A 172 -21.81 19.64 1.67
C SER A 172 -20.51 20.16 2.31
N PRO A 173 -20.16 21.43 2.09
CA PRO A 173 -18.88 21.97 2.54
C PRO A 173 -18.72 21.92 4.06
N ALA A 174 -17.49 21.69 4.54
CA ALA A 174 -17.15 21.84 5.94
C ALA A 174 -17.40 23.29 6.41
N GLY A 175 -18.19 23.46 7.46
CA GLY A 175 -18.52 24.77 7.99
C GLY A 175 -19.84 24.82 8.77
N PRO A 176 -20.31 26.02 9.14
CA PRO A 176 -21.54 26.21 9.90
C PRO A 176 -22.81 25.68 9.19
N GLU A 177 -22.79 25.65 7.86
CA GLU A 177 -23.92 25.20 7.02
C GLU A 177 -23.76 23.73 6.55
N GLN A 178 -22.82 22.98 7.13
CA GLN A 178 -22.62 21.58 6.76
C GLN A 178 -23.85 20.74 7.10
N GLY A 179 -24.37 20.03 6.11
CA GLY A 179 -25.62 19.27 6.17
C GLY A 179 -26.88 20.07 5.85
N THR A 180 -26.80 21.40 5.72
CA THR A 180 -27.90 22.27 5.25
C THR A 180 -27.62 22.81 3.85
N LEU A 181 -26.37 23.12 3.53
CA LEU A 181 -25.92 23.52 2.20
C LEU A 181 -25.41 22.31 1.42
N TRP A 182 -25.91 22.13 0.19
CA TRP A 182 -25.48 21.08 -0.74
C TRP A 182 -25.24 21.65 -2.13
N ILE A 183 -24.01 21.54 -2.60
CA ILE A 183 -23.55 22.03 -3.89
C ILE A 183 -23.48 20.85 -4.87
N ARG A 184 -24.21 20.96 -5.98
CA ARG A 184 -24.16 19.95 -7.06
C ARG A 184 -22.92 20.16 -7.91
N SER A 185 -22.19 19.09 -8.22
CA SER A 185 -21.27 19.10 -9.35
C SER A 185 -22.03 19.22 -10.68
N PRO A 186 -21.34 19.54 -11.79
CA PRO A 186 -21.83 19.21 -13.12
C PRO A 186 -22.14 17.70 -13.24
N LEU A 187 -22.96 17.33 -14.22
CA LEU A 187 -23.15 15.92 -14.57
C LEU A 187 -21.80 15.31 -14.98
N ILE A 188 -21.59 14.05 -14.59
CA ILE A 188 -20.36 13.33 -14.94
C ILE A 188 -20.31 13.18 -16.47
N PRO A 189 -19.21 13.56 -17.14
CA PRO A 189 -19.18 13.54 -18.60
C PRO A 189 -19.39 12.12 -19.16
N LEU A 190 -20.44 11.98 -19.98
CA LEU A 190 -20.85 10.76 -20.65
C LEU A 190 -21.41 11.07 -22.05
N ASP A 191 -20.87 10.39 -23.07
CA ASP A 191 -21.36 10.50 -24.45
C ASP A 191 -22.48 9.47 -24.67
N HIS A 192 -23.73 9.90 -24.52
CA HIS A 192 -24.94 9.07 -24.68
C HIS A 192 -25.19 8.54 -26.10
N ASP A 193 -24.51 9.09 -27.10
CA ASP A 193 -24.61 8.61 -28.47
C ASP A 193 -23.68 7.43 -28.72
N LYS A 194 -22.56 7.36 -27.98
CA LYS A 194 -21.63 6.22 -27.99
C LYS A 194 -21.89 5.20 -26.90
N PHE A 195 -22.58 5.60 -25.83
CA PHE A 195 -22.85 4.72 -24.70
C PHE A 195 -23.98 3.73 -24.99
N LYS A 196 -23.77 2.46 -24.64
CA LYS A 196 -24.78 1.41 -24.79
C LYS A 196 -25.79 1.47 -23.64
N GLY A 197 -27.04 1.72 -23.99
CA GLY A 197 -28.18 1.77 -23.06
C GLY A 197 -28.48 3.18 -22.55
N GLU A 198 -29.04 3.27 -21.35
CA GLU A 198 -29.56 4.48 -20.73
C GLU A 198 -28.48 5.33 -20.05
N GLY A 199 -27.37 4.76 -19.58
CA GLY A 199 -26.26 5.53 -19.00
C GLY A 199 -25.70 4.94 -17.70
N ILE A 200 -25.25 5.84 -16.81
CA ILE A 200 -24.64 5.52 -15.52
C ILE A 200 -25.45 6.09 -14.37
N ILE A 201 -25.49 5.38 -13.24
CA ILE A 201 -26.35 5.78 -12.12
C ILE A 201 -25.82 5.27 -10.78
N GLN A 202 -26.32 5.85 -9.69
CA GLN A 202 -26.04 5.45 -8.30
C GLN A 202 -24.53 5.34 -7.98
N PRO A 203 -23.76 6.44 -8.10
CA PRO A 203 -22.34 6.42 -7.80
C PRO A 203 -22.06 6.04 -6.34
N SER A 204 -20.99 5.29 -6.14
CA SER A 204 -20.41 4.94 -4.84
C SER A 204 -18.99 5.50 -4.77
N LEU A 205 -18.68 6.25 -3.70
CA LEU A 205 -17.49 7.09 -3.64
C LEU A 205 -16.39 6.51 -2.74
N TRP A 206 -15.13 6.82 -3.04
CA TRP A 206 -14.02 6.69 -2.10
C TRP A 206 -12.92 7.73 -2.41
N GLU A 207 -12.14 8.09 -1.39
CA GLU A 207 -11.01 9.03 -1.53
C GLU A 207 -9.67 8.29 -1.45
N SER A 208 -8.77 8.62 -2.39
CA SER A 208 -7.36 8.27 -2.30
C SER A 208 -6.53 9.51 -1.98
N THR A 209 -5.43 9.31 -1.27
CA THR A 209 -4.49 10.39 -0.93
C THR A 209 -3.09 9.97 -1.38
N ILE A 210 -2.41 10.88 -2.05
CA ILE A 210 -1.04 10.73 -2.52
C ILE A 210 -0.26 11.90 -1.92
N THR A 211 0.76 11.59 -1.13
CA THR A 211 1.68 12.62 -0.64
C THR A 211 2.61 13.03 -1.77
N THR A 212 2.46 14.26 -2.23
CA THR A 212 3.32 14.87 -3.24
C THR A 212 4.26 15.89 -2.59
N LYS A 213 5.25 16.39 -3.35
CA LYS A 213 6.17 17.45 -2.90
C LYS A 213 5.46 18.76 -2.50
N ASN A 214 4.25 18.99 -3.01
CA ASN A 214 3.44 20.19 -2.73
C ASN A 214 2.42 19.95 -1.60
N GLY A 215 2.57 18.85 -0.85
CA GLY A 215 1.65 18.41 0.18
C GLY A 215 0.80 17.21 -0.24
N MET A 216 -0.15 16.85 0.61
CA MET A 216 -1.09 15.77 0.35
C MET A 216 -2.05 16.17 -0.76
N SER A 217 -2.04 15.43 -1.87
CA SER A 217 -3.03 15.54 -2.93
C SER A 217 -4.08 14.45 -2.72
N ALA A 218 -5.33 14.85 -2.53
CA ALA A 218 -6.45 13.93 -2.47
C ALA A 218 -7.09 13.82 -3.87
N SER A 219 -7.59 12.64 -4.21
CA SER A 219 -8.42 12.43 -5.37
C SER A 219 -9.67 11.66 -4.97
N LEU A 220 -10.82 12.17 -5.39
CA LEU A 220 -12.11 11.55 -5.16
C LEU A 220 -12.44 10.68 -6.38
N HIS A 221 -12.93 9.47 -6.12
CA HIS A 221 -13.24 8.50 -7.15
C HIS A 221 -14.68 8.01 -6.99
N MET A 222 -15.27 7.56 -8.09
CA MET A 222 -16.58 6.91 -8.06
C MET A 222 -16.63 5.64 -8.89
N LEU A 223 -17.41 4.66 -8.42
CA LEU A 223 -17.92 3.56 -9.24
C LEU A 223 -19.42 3.74 -9.44
N THR A 224 -19.90 3.59 -10.67
CA THR A 224 -21.32 3.62 -11.03
C THR A 224 -21.76 2.28 -11.58
N ARG A 225 -23.00 1.89 -11.27
CA ARG A 225 -23.67 0.85 -12.05
C ARG A 225 -24.06 1.43 -13.41
N SER A 226 -24.20 0.59 -14.42
CA SER A 226 -24.50 1.06 -15.77
C SER A 226 -25.35 0.10 -16.60
N SER A 227 -25.93 0.63 -17.67
CA SER A 227 -26.66 -0.12 -18.68
C SER A 227 -25.78 -0.81 -19.73
N ASN A 228 -24.45 -0.60 -19.71
CA ASN A 228 -23.56 -1.09 -20.77
C ASN A 228 -23.00 -2.50 -20.50
N GLY A 229 -23.26 -3.07 -19.32
CA GLY A 229 -22.79 -4.38 -18.90
C GLY A 229 -21.52 -4.36 -18.02
N TRP A 230 -20.98 -3.19 -17.71
CA TRP A 230 -19.75 -3.00 -16.93
C TRP A 230 -19.93 -1.93 -15.85
N VAL A 231 -19.22 -2.07 -14.73
CA VAL A 231 -19.07 -1.00 -13.75
C VAL A 231 -18.25 0.11 -14.40
N CYS A 232 -18.73 1.35 -14.31
CA CYS A 232 -18.02 2.51 -14.81
C CYS A 232 -17.33 3.29 -13.69
N ARG A 233 -16.26 4.00 -14.03
CA ARG A 233 -15.46 4.83 -13.13
C ARG A 233 -15.29 6.23 -13.70
N SER A 234 -15.21 7.20 -12.79
CA SER A 234 -14.77 8.56 -13.06
C SER A 234 -13.98 9.07 -11.86
N ASP A 235 -13.05 9.98 -12.10
CA ASP A 235 -12.10 10.47 -11.11
C ASP A 235 -12.14 12.01 -11.04
N SER A 236 -11.93 12.55 -9.85
CA SER A 236 -11.90 13.98 -9.56
C SER A 236 -10.64 14.33 -8.77
N SER A 237 -9.94 15.38 -9.21
CA SER A 237 -8.75 15.92 -8.55
C SER A 237 -9.03 17.19 -7.74
N ASP A 238 -10.30 17.58 -7.58
CA ASP A 238 -10.73 18.85 -6.96
C ASP A 238 -11.86 18.67 -5.93
N ASN A 239 -11.89 17.49 -5.29
CA ASN A 239 -12.85 17.08 -4.26
C ASN A 239 -14.30 16.96 -4.78
N GLY A 240 -14.47 16.48 -6.01
CA GLY A 240 -15.76 16.18 -6.62
C GLY A 240 -16.44 17.34 -7.34
N ARG A 241 -15.75 18.49 -7.48
CA ARG A 241 -16.30 19.67 -8.16
C ARG A 241 -16.33 19.47 -9.66
N THR A 242 -15.30 18.84 -10.22
CA THR A 242 -15.22 18.40 -11.62
C THR A 242 -14.76 16.95 -11.70
N TRP A 243 -15.08 16.31 -12.83
CA TRP A 243 -14.90 14.88 -13.03
C TRP A 243 -14.36 14.56 -14.42
N SER A 244 -13.52 13.53 -14.50
CA SER A 244 -13.03 12.99 -15.76
C SER A 244 -14.17 12.38 -16.58
N PRO A 245 -14.01 12.24 -17.90
CA PRO A 245 -14.90 11.39 -18.69
C PRO A 245 -15.02 9.99 -18.09
N THR A 246 -16.22 9.46 -18.15
CA THR A 246 -16.54 8.12 -17.64
C THR A 246 -15.86 7.05 -18.50
N TYR A 247 -15.30 6.02 -17.87
CA TYR A 247 -14.75 4.84 -18.55
C TYR A 247 -15.18 3.53 -17.87
N SER A 248 -15.18 2.43 -18.61
CA SER A 248 -15.55 1.11 -18.06
C SER A 248 -14.36 0.49 -17.34
N THR A 249 -14.63 -0.17 -16.21
CA THR A 249 -13.65 -0.95 -15.45
C THR A 249 -13.66 -2.41 -15.91
N VAL A 250 -12.82 -3.24 -15.29
CA VAL A 250 -12.81 -4.70 -15.50
C VAL A 250 -13.96 -5.43 -14.79
N LEU A 251 -14.71 -4.76 -13.91
CA LEU A 251 -15.82 -5.37 -13.18
C LEU A 251 -17.08 -5.44 -14.07
N PRO A 252 -17.65 -6.63 -14.32
CA PRO A 252 -18.93 -6.75 -15.00
C PRO A 252 -20.05 -6.20 -14.11
N ASN A 253 -21.09 -5.64 -14.73
CA ASN A 253 -22.27 -5.16 -14.03
C ASN A 253 -23.53 -5.44 -14.83
N ASN A 254 -24.49 -6.09 -14.18
CA ASN A 254 -25.76 -6.46 -14.78
C ASN A 254 -26.84 -5.36 -14.66
N ASN A 255 -26.40 -4.11 -14.48
CA ASN A 255 -27.24 -2.98 -14.08
C ASN A 255 -27.88 -3.13 -12.67
N SER A 256 -27.35 -4.01 -11.81
CA SER A 256 -27.71 -4.09 -10.39
C SER A 256 -26.90 -3.09 -9.56
N GLY A 257 -27.47 -2.70 -8.41
CA GLY A 257 -26.79 -1.86 -7.42
C GLY A 257 -25.47 -2.46 -6.95
N LEU A 258 -24.46 -1.61 -6.81
CA LEU A 258 -23.14 -1.94 -6.23
C LEU A 258 -22.82 -0.94 -5.12
N CYS A 259 -21.90 -1.29 -4.23
CA CYS A 259 -21.33 -0.35 -3.25
C CYS A 259 -19.84 -0.66 -3.09
N VAL A 260 -19.01 0.39 -3.12
CA VAL A 260 -17.58 0.30 -2.80
C VAL A 260 -17.29 1.03 -1.50
N THR A 261 -16.38 0.48 -0.72
CA THR A 261 -15.81 1.15 0.44
C THR A 261 -14.31 0.94 0.51
N LYS A 262 -13.62 1.87 1.15
CA LYS A 262 -12.20 1.75 1.48
C LYS A 262 -12.07 1.12 2.87
N MET A 263 -11.45 -0.04 2.95
CA MET A 263 -11.11 -0.68 4.22
C MET A 263 -10.06 0.15 4.98
N ARG A 264 -9.94 -0.11 6.28
CA ARG A 264 -9.00 0.61 7.16
C ARG A 264 -7.53 0.43 6.76
N ASP A 265 -7.19 -0.62 6.01
CA ASP A 265 -5.84 -0.87 5.49
C ASP A 265 -5.58 -0.29 4.09
N GLY A 266 -6.56 0.46 3.55
CA GLY A 266 -6.45 1.15 2.26
C GLY A 266 -6.94 0.35 1.05
N ARG A 267 -7.18 -0.96 1.17
CA ARG A 267 -7.78 -1.76 0.10
C ARG A 267 -9.23 -1.36 -0.13
N LEU A 268 -9.72 -1.52 -1.36
CA LEU A 268 -11.13 -1.28 -1.70
C LEU A 268 -11.90 -2.59 -1.71
N VAL A 269 -13.13 -2.59 -1.21
CA VAL A 269 -14.06 -3.70 -1.35
C VAL A 269 -15.30 -3.19 -2.07
N CYS A 270 -15.64 -3.82 -3.19
CA CYS A 270 -16.85 -3.57 -3.96
C CYS A 270 -17.77 -4.79 -3.86
N VAL A 271 -18.97 -4.61 -3.30
CA VAL A 271 -20.01 -5.64 -3.29
C VAL A 271 -20.91 -5.44 -4.50
N HIS A 272 -20.99 -6.45 -5.37
CA HIS A 272 -21.70 -6.37 -6.66
C HIS A 272 -22.10 -7.75 -7.19
N ASN A 273 -22.92 -7.76 -8.25
CA ASN A 273 -23.25 -8.97 -9.01
C ASN A 273 -22.33 -9.06 -10.24
N PRO A 274 -21.41 -10.04 -10.32
CA PRO A 274 -20.37 -10.10 -11.35
C PRO A 274 -20.91 -10.73 -12.65
N VAL A 275 -22.02 -10.20 -13.16
CA VAL A 275 -22.73 -10.69 -14.34
C VAL A 275 -22.71 -9.59 -15.40
N GLY A 276 -22.33 -9.93 -16.63
CA GLY A 276 -22.27 -8.97 -17.74
C GLY A 276 -23.63 -8.78 -18.42
N GLY A 277 -23.83 -7.60 -19.01
CA GLY A 277 -25.02 -7.23 -19.80
C GLY A 277 -26.15 -6.59 -18.98
N SER A 278 -26.90 -5.66 -19.57
CA SER A 278 -27.97 -4.94 -18.84
C SER A 278 -29.12 -5.87 -18.42
N TRP A 279 -29.65 -5.66 -17.22
CA TRP A 279 -30.83 -6.36 -16.68
C TRP A 279 -30.66 -7.89 -16.56
N GLY A 280 -29.43 -8.35 -16.39
CA GLY A 280 -29.09 -9.76 -16.17
C GLY A 280 -29.46 -10.29 -14.77
N ALA A 281 -29.17 -11.56 -14.53
CA ALA A 281 -29.48 -12.23 -13.27
C ALA A 281 -28.76 -11.60 -12.08
N ARG A 282 -29.47 -11.38 -10.96
CA ARG A 282 -28.94 -10.76 -9.73
C ARG A 282 -28.31 -11.78 -8.77
N THR A 283 -27.53 -12.69 -9.33
CA THR A 283 -26.81 -13.75 -8.63
C THR A 283 -25.59 -14.21 -9.46
N PRO A 284 -24.44 -14.54 -8.85
CA PRO A 284 -24.15 -14.45 -7.41
C PRO A 284 -24.04 -13.00 -6.93
N LEU A 285 -24.07 -12.80 -5.61
CA LEU A 285 -23.65 -11.56 -4.96
C LEU A 285 -22.29 -11.80 -4.33
N VAL A 286 -21.28 -11.01 -4.72
CA VAL A 286 -19.89 -11.20 -4.28
C VAL A 286 -19.31 -9.91 -3.72
N ALA A 287 -18.33 -10.04 -2.84
CA ALA A 287 -17.41 -8.95 -2.51
C ALA A 287 -16.12 -9.15 -3.32
N SER A 288 -15.77 -8.15 -4.13
CA SER A 288 -14.50 -8.08 -4.85
C SER A 288 -13.57 -7.09 -4.15
N ILE A 289 -12.28 -7.40 -4.07
CA ILE A 289 -11.28 -6.58 -3.39
C ILE A 289 -10.24 -6.05 -4.39
N SER A 290 -9.70 -4.86 -4.11
CA SER A 290 -8.66 -4.21 -4.92
C SER A 290 -7.60 -3.60 -4.01
N ALA A 291 -6.33 -3.85 -4.32
CA ALA A 291 -5.17 -3.33 -3.60
C ALA A 291 -4.47 -2.15 -4.30
N ASP A 292 -4.91 -1.80 -5.52
CA ASP A 292 -4.27 -0.84 -6.40
C ASP A 292 -5.20 0.33 -6.75
N ASN A 293 -6.02 0.75 -5.78
CA ASN A 293 -6.96 1.86 -5.93
C ASN A 293 -8.00 1.64 -7.05
N GLY A 294 -8.51 0.41 -7.19
CA GLY A 294 -9.61 0.05 -8.07
C GLY A 294 -9.22 -0.18 -9.53
N VAL A 295 -7.92 -0.40 -9.81
CA VAL A 295 -7.42 -0.71 -11.16
C VAL A 295 -7.62 -2.19 -11.46
N THR A 296 -7.23 -3.08 -10.54
CA THR A 296 -7.47 -4.52 -10.62
C THR A 296 -8.36 -4.98 -9.47
N TRP A 297 -9.12 -6.05 -9.71
CA TRP A 297 -10.10 -6.59 -8.77
C TRP A 297 -10.01 -8.11 -8.74
N GLU A 298 -10.06 -8.68 -7.54
CA GLU A 298 -10.15 -10.12 -7.33
C GLU A 298 -11.41 -10.47 -6.51
N ARG A 299 -11.96 -11.66 -6.72
CA ARG A 299 -13.11 -12.12 -5.92
C ARG A 299 -12.63 -12.49 -4.52
N TRP A 300 -13.11 -11.79 -3.51
CA TRP A 300 -12.73 -12.01 -2.12
C TRP A 300 -13.72 -12.93 -1.40
N ALA A 301 -15.02 -12.63 -1.46
CA ALA A 301 -16.06 -13.38 -0.77
C ALA A 301 -17.29 -13.61 -1.64
N VAL A 302 -18.02 -14.69 -1.38
CA VAL A 302 -19.34 -14.95 -1.97
C VAL A 302 -20.38 -14.80 -0.86
N LEU A 303 -21.30 -13.84 -1.02
CA LEU A 303 -22.38 -13.61 -0.07
C LEU A 303 -23.56 -14.53 -0.36
N GLU A 304 -23.94 -14.63 -1.63
CA GLU A 304 -25.05 -15.46 -2.11
C GLU A 304 -24.73 -16.02 -3.49
N ASP A 305 -25.09 -17.28 -3.76
CA ASP A 305 -24.74 -18.00 -4.98
C ASP A 305 -25.87 -18.90 -5.52
N GLN A 306 -27.10 -18.70 -5.05
CA GLN A 306 -28.25 -19.48 -5.53
C GLN A 306 -28.47 -19.21 -7.02
N PRO A 307 -28.61 -20.24 -7.88
CA PRO A 307 -28.77 -20.04 -9.32
C PRO A 307 -30.12 -19.38 -9.66
N PRO A 308 -30.23 -18.69 -10.82
CA PRO A 308 -31.50 -18.13 -11.27
C PRO A 308 -32.58 -19.21 -11.44
N PRO A 309 -33.88 -18.87 -11.31
CA PRO A 309 -34.97 -19.79 -11.59
C PRO A 309 -34.93 -20.33 -13.02
N GLU A 310 -35.43 -21.56 -13.22
CA GLU A 310 -35.61 -22.14 -14.55
C GLU A 310 -36.51 -21.23 -15.41
N GLY A 311 -36.06 -20.91 -16.62
CA GLY A 311 -36.78 -20.00 -17.53
C GLY A 311 -36.57 -18.49 -17.28
N PHE A 312 -35.60 -18.08 -16.46
CA PHE A 312 -35.27 -16.66 -16.26
C PHE A 312 -34.86 -15.97 -17.57
N THR A 313 -35.60 -14.93 -17.98
CA THR A 313 -35.33 -14.16 -19.20
C THR A 313 -34.77 -12.75 -18.96
N GLY A 314 -34.67 -12.30 -17.70
CA GLY A 314 -34.19 -10.95 -17.35
C GLY A 314 -35.03 -10.27 -16.26
N VAL A 315 -34.59 -9.10 -15.81
CA VAL A 315 -35.32 -8.25 -14.85
C VAL A 315 -36.05 -7.13 -15.60
N ASN A 316 -37.33 -6.88 -15.27
CA ASN A 316 -38.12 -5.82 -15.88
C ASN A 316 -38.11 -4.55 -15.02
N ALA A 317 -37.67 -3.44 -15.59
CA ALA A 317 -37.64 -2.13 -14.96
C ALA A 317 -38.78 -1.24 -15.43
N LEU A 318 -39.50 -0.62 -14.50
CA LEU A 318 -40.58 0.33 -14.77
C LEU A 318 -40.31 1.65 -14.03
N GLU A 319 -40.97 2.74 -14.42
CA GLU A 319 -40.90 4.04 -13.73
C GLU A 319 -41.44 4.00 -12.28
N THR A 320 -42.19 2.94 -11.94
CA THR A 320 -42.74 2.68 -10.60
C THR A 320 -41.87 1.72 -9.78
N GLY A 321 -40.69 1.32 -10.28
CA GLY A 321 -39.80 0.36 -9.63
C GLY A 321 -39.55 -0.90 -10.47
N ILE A 322 -38.85 -1.87 -9.88
CA ILE A 322 -38.51 -3.14 -10.55
C ILE A 322 -39.59 -4.19 -10.30
N VAL A 323 -39.97 -4.93 -11.35
CA VAL A 323 -40.90 -6.08 -11.26
C VAL A 323 -40.11 -7.37 -11.43
N SER A 324 -40.14 -8.21 -10.39
CA SER A 324 -39.39 -9.46 -10.25
C SER A 324 -40.22 -10.44 -9.41
N ASP A 325 -40.02 -11.76 -9.59
CA ASP A 325 -40.62 -12.79 -8.73
C ASP A 325 -39.82 -12.99 -7.40
N GLY A 326 -38.72 -12.25 -7.25
CA GLY A 326 -37.84 -12.22 -6.08
C GLY A 326 -36.95 -13.45 -5.94
N ARG A 327 -37.15 -14.52 -6.71
CA ARG A 327 -36.42 -15.79 -6.51
C ARG A 327 -34.98 -15.67 -6.99
N SER A 328 -34.03 -16.05 -6.12
CA SER A 328 -32.59 -15.91 -6.36
C SER A 328 -32.16 -14.47 -6.71
N GLU A 329 -32.88 -13.47 -6.21
CA GLU A 329 -32.54 -12.05 -6.36
C GLU A 329 -31.73 -11.54 -5.15
N PHE A 330 -30.46 -11.20 -5.36
CA PHE A 330 -29.60 -10.62 -4.32
C PHE A 330 -29.02 -9.30 -4.81
N SER A 331 -29.43 -8.18 -4.18
CA SER A 331 -29.24 -6.87 -4.79
C SER A 331 -29.15 -5.74 -3.77
N TYR A 332 -28.80 -4.55 -4.27
CA TYR A 332 -28.67 -3.31 -3.49
C TYR A 332 -27.83 -3.49 -2.21
N PRO A 333 -26.56 -3.92 -2.34
CA PRO A 333 -25.70 -4.08 -1.18
C PRO A 333 -25.25 -2.72 -0.66
N THR A 334 -25.11 -2.53 0.65
CA THR A 334 -24.32 -1.44 1.24
C THR A 334 -23.15 -2.06 1.99
N VAL A 335 -21.95 -1.50 1.80
CA VAL A 335 -20.73 -1.96 2.43
C VAL A 335 -20.01 -0.79 3.11
N ILE A 336 -19.60 -0.98 4.35
CA ILE A 336 -18.79 -0.03 5.13
C ILE A 336 -17.64 -0.78 5.81
N PRO A 337 -16.52 -0.11 6.15
CA PRO A 337 -15.46 -0.75 6.90
C PRO A 337 -15.96 -1.17 8.28
N THR A 338 -15.45 -2.29 8.78
CA THR A 338 -15.54 -2.64 10.20
C THR A 338 -14.99 -1.52 11.09
N PRO A 339 -15.55 -1.28 12.28
CA PRO A 339 -15.04 -0.31 13.25
C PRO A 339 -13.58 -0.53 13.62
N ILE A 340 -12.92 0.50 14.15
CA ILE A 340 -11.52 0.40 14.59
C ILE A 340 -11.31 -0.65 15.70
N THR A 341 -12.36 -0.93 16.47
CA THR A 341 -12.39 -1.91 17.56
C THR A 341 -12.54 -3.35 17.06
N GLU A 342 -12.83 -3.56 15.78
CA GLU A 342 -13.01 -4.88 15.19
C GLU A 342 -11.81 -5.27 14.30
N PRO A 343 -11.65 -6.56 13.96
CA PRO A 343 -10.92 -7.01 12.77
C PRO A 343 -11.01 -6.10 11.56
N VAL A 344 -9.95 -6.01 10.74
CA VAL A 344 -10.09 -5.38 9.43
C VAL A 344 -10.99 -6.24 8.57
N GLY A 345 -11.99 -5.59 8.01
CA GLY A 345 -12.95 -6.20 7.12
C GLY A 345 -14.03 -5.20 6.75
N VAL A 346 -15.18 -5.74 6.37
CA VAL A 346 -16.35 -4.95 6.03
C VAL A 346 -17.61 -5.49 6.69
N LEU A 347 -18.53 -4.58 6.96
CA LEU A 347 -19.92 -4.88 7.27
C LEU A 347 -20.72 -4.67 5.99
N CYS A 348 -21.53 -5.67 5.63
CA CYS A 348 -22.35 -5.67 4.43
C CYS A 348 -23.82 -5.86 4.83
N THR A 349 -24.72 -5.16 4.14
CA THR A 349 -26.15 -5.50 4.10
C THR A 349 -26.61 -5.57 2.66
N TRP A 350 -27.63 -6.37 2.36
CA TRP A 350 -28.21 -6.47 1.02
C TRP A 350 -29.66 -6.89 1.08
N THR A 351 -30.40 -6.63 -0.01
CA THR A 351 -31.73 -7.19 -0.21
C THR A 351 -31.62 -8.66 -0.56
N TRP A 352 -32.28 -9.51 0.22
CA TRP A 352 -32.41 -10.94 -0.01
C TRP A 352 -33.81 -11.25 -0.54
N GLN A 353 -33.91 -11.60 -1.82
CA GLN A 353 -35.12 -12.06 -2.49
C GLN A 353 -36.33 -11.13 -2.37
N ARG A 354 -36.11 -9.83 -2.13
CA ARG A 354 -37.14 -8.84 -1.74
C ARG A 354 -37.92 -9.18 -0.47
N ARG A 355 -37.60 -10.26 0.24
CA ARG A 355 -38.36 -10.77 1.39
C ARG A 355 -37.57 -10.67 2.70
N GLY A 356 -36.32 -10.25 2.62
CA GLY A 356 -35.46 -10.08 3.77
C GLY A 356 -34.31 -9.15 3.50
N VAL A 357 -33.65 -8.77 4.59
CA VAL A 357 -32.41 -8.01 4.56
C VAL A 357 -31.32 -8.88 5.18
N GLY A 358 -30.32 -9.22 4.37
CA GLY A 358 -29.14 -9.94 4.81
C GLY A 358 -28.16 -8.99 5.50
N PHE A 359 -27.41 -9.53 6.44
CA PHE A 359 -26.25 -8.89 7.05
C PHE A 359 -25.07 -9.86 7.01
N ALA A 360 -23.89 -9.33 6.71
CA ALA A 360 -22.66 -10.08 6.82
C ALA A 360 -21.56 -9.23 7.43
N LYS A 361 -20.78 -9.86 8.29
CA LYS A 361 -19.46 -9.40 8.68
C LYS A 361 -18.44 -10.25 7.95
N ILE A 362 -17.70 -9.62 7.05
CA ILE A 362 -16.61 -10.27 6.30
C ILE A 362 -15.31 -9.77 6.92
N ASN A 363 -14.64 -10.62 7.68
CA ASN A 363 -13.33 -10.32 8.23
C ASN A 363 -12.27 -10.95 7.33
N ASP A 364 -11.15 -10.25 7.19
CA ASP A 364 -9.97 -10.90 6.67
C ASP A 364 -9.53 -12.00 7.65
N PRO A 365 -9.19 -13.21 7.18
CA PRO A 365 -9.12 -14.41 8.00
C PRO A 365 -7.97 -14.42 9.03
N GLU A 366 -7.12 -13.39 9.07
CA GLU A 366 -6.05 -13.25 10.08
C GLU A 366 -6.49 -12.51 11.36
N ALA A 367 -7.77 -12.13 11.50
CA ALA A 367 -8.19 -11.22 12.55
C ALA A 367 -8.91 -11.84 13.77
N SER A 368 -9.05 -13.16 13.87
CA SER A 368 -9.61 -13.82 15.06
C SER A 368 -8.55 -14.55 15.88
N SER A 369 -7.76 -13.82 16.69
CA SER A 369 -7.27 -14.30 17.99
C SER A 369 -6.66 -13.18 18.87
N SER A 370 -7.30 -13.01 20.03
CA SER A 370 -6.83 -12.44 21.32
C SER A 370 -6.24 -11.02 21.38
N GLY A 371 -7.02 -10.10 21.98
CA GLY A 371 -6.80 -9.68 23.38
C GLY A 371 -5.58 -8.80 23.71
N THR A 372 -5.87 -7.62 24.26
CA THR A 372 -5.00 -6.56 24.82
C THR A 372 -4.38 -5.62 23.79
N GLY A 373 -4.64 -4.32 24.01
CA GLY A 373 -4.45 -3.25 23.04
C GLY A 373 -3.00 -2.98 22.72
N GLU A 374 -2.66 -3.20 21.45
CA GLU A 374 -1.62 -2.51 20.69
C GLU A 374 -1.94 -2.75 19.20
N SER A 375 -1.88 -1.68 18.39
CA SER A 375 -2.18 -1.65 16.96
C SER A 375 -1.45 -2.78 16.20
N ARG A 376 -2.17 -3.77 15.64
CA ARG A 376 -1.56 -4.86 14.86
C ARG A 376 -2.00 -4.82 13.40
N SER A 377 -0.98 -4.71 12.54
CA SER A 377 -1.00 -4.74 11.07
C SER A 377 -1.60 -6.03 10.50
N THR A 378 -2.37 -5.94 9.40
CA THR A 378 -2.95 -7.06 8.62
C THR A 378 -1.99 -7.71 7.63
N VAL A 379 -0.74 -7.27 7.63
CA VAL A 379 0.35 -7.96 6.92
C VAL A 379 0.99 -8.94 7.89
N LYS A 380 1.05 -10.23 7.50
CA LYS A 380 1.81 -11.23 8.26
C LYS A 380 3.22 -10.68 8.54
N PRO A 381 3.57 -10.41 9.80
CA PRO A 381 4.83 -9.79 10.11
C PRO A 381 5.96 -10.74 9.74
N THR A 382 6.94 -10.23 9.01
CA THR A 382 8.22 -10.90 8.84
C THR A 382 8.91 -10.90 10.20
N ARG A 383 9.15 -12.08 10.77
CA ARG A 383 9.74 -12.25 12.10
C ARG A 383 11.25 -12.33 11.98
N TRP A 384 11.93 -11.27 12.42
CA TRP A 384 13.36 -11.11 12.30
C TRP A 384 14.11 -11.68 13.51
N GLY A 385 15.14 -12.47 13.22
CA GLY A 385 16.22 -12.77 14.14
C GLY A 385 17.39 -11.82 13.90
N ILE A 386 17.99 -11.27 14.95
CA ILE A 386 19.15 -10.39 14.85
C ILE A 386 20.38 -11.12 15.36
N LEU A 387 21.31 -11.43 14.45
CA LEU A 387 22.57 -12.09 14.75
C LEU A 387 23.68 -11.03 14.79
N GLY A 388 24.16 -10.74 16.01
CA GLY A 388 25.17 -9.72 16.26
C GLY A 388 24.57 -8.44 16.84
N CYS A 389 25.02 -8.05 18.03
CA CYS A 389 24.55 -6.87 18.77
C CYS A 389 25.48 -5.66 18.56
N GLY A 390 25.76 -5.31 17.31
CA GLY A 390 26.63 -4.19 16.93
C GLY A 390 25.86 -2.90 16.64
N SER A 391 26.60 -1.82 16.33
CA SER A 391 26.00 -0.51 16.02
C SER A 391 25.12 -0.52 14.78
N ILE A 392 25.47 -1.32 13.77
CA ILE A 392 24.66 -1.44 12.55
C ILE A 392 23.35 -2.18 12.83
N SER A 393 23.38 -3.27 13.59
CA SER A 393 22.18 -3.96 14.06
C SER A 393 21.27 -3.05 14.87
N SER A 394 21.84 -2.12 15.66
CA SER A 394 21.03 -1.15 16.41
C SER A 394 20.30 -0.19 15.47
N LYS A 395 20.98 0.29 14.41
CA LYS A 395 20.35 1.14 13.39
C LYS A 395 19.28 0.36 12.62
N PHE A 396 19.57 -0.88 12.21
CA PHE A 396 18.65 -1.75 11.50
C PHE A 396 17.39 -2.00 12.34
N VAL A 397 17.52 -2.41 13.60
CA VAL A 397 16.36 -2.63 14.49
C VAL A 397 15.56 -1.36 14.73
N ARG A 398 16.22 -0.22 14.98
CA ARG A 398 15.51 1.05 15.16
C ARG A 398 14.69 1.43 13.94
N ASP A 399 15.24 1.27 12.74
CA ASP A 399 14.53 1.53 11.49
C ASP A 399 13.44 0.50 11.20
N LEU A 400 13.70 -0.78 11.47
CA LEU A 400 12.77 -1.88 11.27
C LEU A 400 11.49 -1.71 12.09
N LEU A 401 11.61 -1.14 13.30
CA LEU A 401 10.51 -0.83 14.20
C LEU A 401 9.75 0.47 13.81
N ILE A 402 10.24 1.24 12.84
CA ILE A 402 9.49 2.39 12.30
C ILE A 402 8.30 1.86 11.50
N ASN A 403 7.11 2.33 11.87
CA ASN A 403 5.85 1.93 11.25
C ASN A 403 5.89 2.09 9.71
N PRO A 404 5.63 1.03 8.92
CA PRO A 404 5.62 1.09 7.44
C PRO A 404 4.77 2.21 6.84
N SER A 405 3.70 2.66 7.52
CA SER A 405 2.90 3.80 7.08
C SER A 405 3.67 5.11 6.96
N THR A 406 4.75 5.33 7.74
CA THR A 406 5.56 6.57 7.65
C THR A 406 6.28 6.71 6.31
N ARG A 407 6.36 5.61 5.54
CA ARG A 407 6.97 5.54 4.21
C ARG A 407 5.95 5.16 3.13
N GLY A 408 4.65 5.27 3.41
CA GLY A 408 3.57 4.97 2.47
C GLY A 408 3.45 3.50 2.11
N VAL A 409 3.90 2.60 2.99
CA VAL A 409 3.94 1.16 2.77
C VAL A 409 2.90 0.49 3.66
N SER A 410 2.05 -0.35 3.08
CA SER A 410 1.02 -1.13 3.80
C SER A 410 1.04 -2.63 3.47
N ASP A 411 1.97 -3.07 2.61
CA ASP A 411 2.10 -4.45 2.12
C ASP A 411 3.19 -5.26 2.86
N VAL A 412 3.90 -4.64 3.82
CA VAL A 412 4.91 -5.28 4.67
C VAL A 412 4.66 -4.97 6.15
N SER A 413 5.08 -5.87 7.03
CA SER A 413 5.11 -5.68 8.48
C SER A 413 6.32 -6.41 9.04
N HIS A 414 6.91 -5.88 10.11
CA HIS A 414 8.12 -6.43 10.70
C HIS A 414 7.97 -6.55 12.20
N VAL A 415 8.50 -7.65 12.74
CA VAL A 415 8.65 -7.86 14.19
C VAL A 415 10.07 -8.35 14.43
N VAL A 416 10.74 -7.79 15.43
CA VAL A 416 11.98 -8.37 15.96
C VAL A 416 11.57 -9.50 16.92
N ALA A 417 11.65 -10.74 16.47
CA ALA A 417 11.24 -11.89 17.27
C ALA A 417 12.32 -12.32 18.25
N ALA A 418 13.58 -12.29 17.82
CA ALA A 418 14.69 -12.72 18.64
C ALA A 418 16.00 -12.00 18.31
N VAL A 419 16.89 -11.95 19.30
CA VAL A 419 18.25 -11.40 19.20
C VAL A 419 19.21 -12.41 19.79
N ALA A 420 20.38 -12.58 19.17
CA ALA A 420 21.47 -13.36 19.76
C ALA A 420 22.79 -12.60 19.81
N SER A 421 23.47 -12.80 20.92
CA SER A 421 24.86 -12.40 21.15
C SER A 421 25.63 -13.60 21.67
N ARG A 422 26.95 -13.55 21.67
CA ARG A 422 27.82 -14.59 22.27
C ARG A 422 27.81 -14.57 23.81
N SER A 423 26.80 -13.93 24.40
CA SER A 423 26.65 -13.70 25.84
C SER A 423 25.24 -13.17 26.08
N LEU A 424 24.47 -13.92 26.85
CA LEU A 424 23.09 -13.57 27.17
C LEU A 424 22.98 -12.17 27.81
N SER A 425 23.86 -11.86 28.76
CA SER A 425 23.89 -10.56 29.44
C SER A 425 24.14 -9.39 28.49
N ARG A 426 25.06 -9.53 27.52
CA ARG A 426 25.29 -8.51 26.50
C ARG A 426 24.09 -8.35 25.56
N GLY A 427 23.46 -9.46 25.18
CA GLY A 427 22.25 -9.41 24.34
C GLY A 427 21.10 -8.68 25.03
N LEU A 428 20.88 -8.97 26.32
CA LEU A 428 19.83 -8.33 27.12
C LEU A 428 20.09 -6.83 27.29
N ALA A 429 21.32 -6.45 27.64
CA ALA A 429 21.71 -5.05 27.76
C ALA A 429 21.54 -4.30 26.43
N TRP A 430 21.95 -4.92 25.32
CA TRP A 430 21.83 -4.33 24.00
C TRP A 430 20.37 -4.12 23.56
N ALA A 431 19.48 -5.09 23.83
CA ALA A 431 18.06 -4.97 23.51
C ALA A 431 17.42 -3.82 24.31
N GLN A 432 17.77 -3.72 25.60
CA GLN A 432 17.31 -2.65 26.47
C GLN A 432 17.79 -1.26 26.02
N GLU A 433 19.02 -1.14 25.51
CA GLU A 433 19.57 0.12 24.99
C GLU A 433 19.01 0.47 23.60
N THR A 434 18.81 -0.53 22.74
CA THR A 434 18.48 -0.31 21.33
C THR A 434 16.99 -0.03 21.13
N CYS A 435 16.13 -0.77 21.82
CA CYS A 435 14.68 -0.75 21.65
C CYS A 435 13.97 -0.99 23.01
N PRO A 436 14.11 -0.07 23.98
CA PRO A 436 13.64 -0.27 25.36
C PRO A 436 12.16 -0.63 25.44
N ASP A 437 11.32 0.01 24.62
CA ASP A 437 9.85 -0.21 24.60
C ASP A 437 9.45 -1.58 24.06
N HIS A 438 10.36 -2.29 23.38
CA HIS A 438 10.12 -3.61 22.78
C HIS A 438 10.95 -4.71 23.42
N ALA A 439 11.92 -4.37 24.29
CA ALA A 439 12.92 -5.30 24.81
C ALA A 439 12.28 -6.50 25.56
N SER A 440 11.17 -6.28 26.26
CA SER A 440 10.44 -7.32 26.98
C SER A 440 9.73 -8.34 26.08
N ALA A 441 9.44 -7.97 24.83
CA ALA A 441 8.78 -8.83 23.84
C ALA A 441 9.78 -9.59 22.95
N ILE A 442 11.07 -9.26 23.00
CA ILE A 442 12.13 -9.86 22.19
C ILE A 442 12.77 -11.01 22.96
N LYS A 443 12.84 -12.20 22.36
CA LYS A 443 13.56 -13.32 22.95
C LYS A 443 15.07 -13.14 22.76
N VAL A 444 15.85 -13.24 23.83
CA VAL A 444 17.31 -13.04 23.78
C VAL A 444 18.03 -14.34 24.06
N TYR A 445 18.97 -14.70 23.18
CA TYR A 445 19.78 -15.90 23.26
C TYR A 445 21.26 -15.60 23.54
N GLY A 446 21.91 -16.54 24.24
CA GLY A 446 23.33 -16.47 24.57
C GLY A 446 24.25 -17.11 23.53
N THR A 447 23.67 -17.81 22.55
CA THR A 447 24.35 -18.47 21.43
C THR A 447 23.61 -18.21 20.12
N TYR A 448 24.31 -18.35 18.98
CA TYR A 448 23.69 -18.15 17.66
C TYR A 448 22.86 -19.37 17.23
N GLU A 449 23.25 -20.55 17.68
CA GLU A 449 22.58 -21.82 17.42
C GLU A 449 21.15 -21.83 17.98
N GLU A 450 20.95 -21.27 19.18
CA GLU A 450 19.62 -21.13 19.77
C GLU A 450 18.70 -20.22 18.93
N LEU A 451 19.25 -19.14 18.36
CA LEU A 451 18.50 -18.24 17.46
C LEU A 451 18.14 -18.95 16.15
N MET A 452 19.09 -19.69 15.57
CA MET A 452 18.87 -20.46 14.35
C MET A 452 17.83 -21.57 14.54
N ALA A 453 17.73 -22.14 15.74
CA ALA A 453 16.76 -23.17 16.08
C ALA A 453 15.35 -22.62 16.38
N ASP A 454 15.17 -21.31 16.55
CA ASP A 454 13.89 -20.74 16.99
C ASP A 454 12.82 -20.80 15.88
N PRO A 455 11.71 -21.55 16.05
CA PRO A 455 10.65 -21.63 15.04
C PRO A 455 9.87 -20.31 14.86
N GLN A 456 10.06 -19.34 15.75
CA GLN A 456 9.46 -18.01 15.67
C GLN A 456 10.25 -17.03 14.79
N VAL A 457 11.42 -17.42 14.26
CA VAL A 457 12.24 -16.59 13.35
C VAL A 457 12.06 -17.04 11.90
N ASP A 458 11.66 -16.12 11.02
CA ASP A 458 11.52 -16.37 9.58
C ASP A 458 12.83 -16.09 8.83
N ILE A 459 13.45 -14.95 9.14
CA ILE A 459 14.66 -14.43 8.49
C ILE A 459 15.63 -13.91 9.54
N ILE A 460 16.93 -14.12 9.31
CA ILE A 460 18.00 -13.62 10.18
C ILE A 460 18.73 -12.48 9.47
N TYR A 461 18.82 -11.34 10.15
CA TYR A 461 19.73 -10.25 9.80
C TYR A 461 21.09 -10.49 10.47
N ILE A 462 22.15 -10.54 9.67
CA ILE A 462 23.53 -10.76 10.13
C ILE A 462 24.27 -9.43 10.14
N GLY A 463 24.53 -8.90 11.34
CA GLY A 463 25.24 -7.63 11.56
C GLY A 463 26.59 -7.81 12.26
N THR A 464 27.29 -8.91 11.98
CA THR A 464 28.61 -9.23 12.53
C THR A 464 29.74 -8.56 11.74
N PRO A 465 31.01 -8.61 12.17
CA PRO A 465 32.13 -8.18 11.33
C PRO A 465 32.25 -9.02 10.05
N HIS A 466 32.84 -8.46 8.99
CA HIS A 466 32.94 -9.07 7.65
C HIS A 466 33.49 -10.51 7.66
N SER A 467 34.55 -10.73 8.45
CA SER A 467 35.17 -12.05 8.69
C SER A 467 34.21 -13.17 9.09
N HIS A 468 33.04 -12.86 9.64
CA HIS A 468 32.08 -13.85 10.15
C HIS A 468 30.84 -13.98 9.25
N HIS A 469 30.67 -13.13 8.23
CA HIS A 469 29.46 -13.13 7.38
C HIS A 469 29.21 -14.48 6.74
N PHE A 470 30.26 -15.08 6.14
CA PHE A 470 30.15 -16.35 5.44
C PHE A 470 29.69 -17.49 6.35
N GLN A 471 30.38 -17.71 7.47
CA GLN A 471 30.06 -18.79 8.40
C GLN A 471 28.67 -18.60 8.99
N ASN A 472 28.34 -17.39 9.44
CA ASN A 472 27.02 -17.09 9.99
C ASN A 472 25.90 -17.31 8.97
N ALA A 473 26.06 -16.85 7.72
CA ALA A 473 25.06 -17.04 6.67
C ALA A 473 24.92 -18.50 6.28
N ARG A 474 26.03 -19.24 6.14
CA ARG A 474 26.06 -20.68 5.88
C ARG A 474 25.30 -21.44 6.96
N ASP A 475 25.56 -21.13 8.22
CA ASP A 475 24.98 -21.85 9.36
C ASP A 475 23.48 -21.52 9.50
N CYS A 476 23.07 -20.27 9.28
CA CYS A 476 21.65 -19.87 9.22
C CYS A 476 20.90 -20.60 8.10
N LEU A 477 21.44 -20.62 6.88
CA LEU A 477 20.84 -21.33 5.74
C LEU A 477 20.77 -22.84 5.99
N SER A 478 21.81 -23.40 6.62
CA SER A 478 21.86 -24.83 6.96
C SER A 478 20.78 -25.20 7.98
N ALA A 479 20.47 -24.30 8.91
CA ALA A 479 19.39 -24.40 9.88
C ALA A 479 17.98 -24.11 9.31
N GLY A 480 17.87 -23.80 8.02
CA GLY A 480 16.57 -23.56 7.37
C GLY A 480 16.06 -22.12 7.48
N LYS A 481 16.92 -21.14 7.77
CA LYS A 481 16.54 -19.72 7.90
C LYS A 481 16.84 -18.93 6.65
N HIS A 482 15.95 -18.01 6.30
CA HIS A 482 16.24 -16.97 5.31
C HIS A 482 17.28 -16.00 5.86
N VAL A 483 18.05 -15.34 5.00
CA VAL A 483 19.17 -14.48 5.42
C VAL A 483 19.19 -13.14 4.70
N LEU A 484 19.29 -12.06 5.47
CA LEU A 484 19.78 -10.76 5.02
C LEU A 484 21.17 -10.55 5.65
N CYS A 485 22.22 -10.50 4.84
CA CYS A 485 23.59 -10.39 5.34
C CYS A 485 24.17 -9.01 5.05
N GLU A 486 24.77 -8.37 6.06
CA GLU A 486 25.43 -7.07 5.90
C GLU A 486 26.48 -7.06 4.79
N LYS A 487 26.71 -5.86 4.25
CA LYS A 487 27.77 -5.60 3.28
C LYS A 487 29.12 -5.38 3.99
N ALA A 488 30.26 -5.66 3.37
CA ALA A 488 30.41 -6.44 2.15
C ALA A 488 29.94 -7.88 2.35
N PHE A 489 29.28 -8.47 1.34
CA PHE A 489 28.57 -9.74 1.48
C PHE A 489 29.40 -10.85 2.15
N THR A 490 30.66 -10.98 1.74
CA THR A 490 31.64 -11.98 2.19
C THR A 490 33.05 -11.39 2.06
N VAL A 491 34.11 -12.11 2.47
CA VAL A 491 35.48 -11.58 2.32
C VAL A 491 36.07 -11.83 0.91
N ASN A 492 35.51 -12.78 0.15
CA ASN A 492 35.91 -13.10 -1.23
C ASN A 492 34.73 -13.68 -2.04
N ALA A 493 34.87 -13.74 -3.36
CA ALA A 493 33.81 -14.21 -4.25
C ALA A 493 33.58 -15.73 -4.19
N THR A 494 34.54 -16.50 -3.71
CA THR A 494 34.38 -17.96 -3.53
C THR A 494 33.34 -18.26 -2.45
N GLN A 495 33.38 -17.53 -1.34
CA GLN A 495 32.38 -17.60 -0.29
C GLN A 495 30.99 -17.17 -0.78
N ALA A 496 30.87 -16.07 -1.52
CA ALA A 496 29.60 -15.62 -2.10
C ALA A 496 28.95 -16.69 -3.00
N ARG A 497 29.74 -17.33 -3.88
CA ARG A 497 29.28 -18.43 -4.74
C ARG A 497 28.81 -19.66 -3.94
N ALA A 498 29.52 -19.99 -2.87
CA ALA A 498 29.15 -21.10 -1.99
C ALA A 498 27.80 -20.82 -1.29
N LEU A 499 27.59 -19.60 -0.78
CA LEU A 499 26.31 -19.22 -0.17
C LEU A 499 25.16 -19.23 -1.16
N LYS A 500 25.34 -18.69 -2.38
CA LYS A 500 24.31 -18.76 -3.44
C LYS A 500 23.92 -20.20 -3.73
N SER A 501 24.91 -21.08 -3.87
CA SER A 501 24.68 -22.51 -4.14
C SER A 501 23.91 -23.18 -3.00
N LEU A 502 24.28 -22.88 -1.75
CA LEU A 502 23.61 -23.41 -0.56
C LEU A 502 22.16 -22.91 -0.46
N ALA A 503 21.93 -21.60 -0.58
CA ALA A 503 20.59 -21.00 -0.53
C ALA A 503 19.65 -21.61 -1.58
N LYS A 504 20.15 -21.78 -2.82
CA LYS A 504 19.43 -22.45 -3.90
C LYS A 504 19.10 -23.91 -3.56
N SER A 505 20.07 -24.67 -3.04
CA SER A 505 19.87 -26.08 -2.67
C SER A 505 18.85 -26.28 -1.55
N LYS A 506 18.68 -25.27 -0.69
CA LYS A 506 17.73 -25.27 0.43
C LYS A 506 16.41 -24.57 0.11
N SER A 507 16.28 -23.96 -1.07
CA SER A 507 15.15 -23.10 -1.45
C SER A 507 14.89 -21.98 -0.43
N LEU A 508 15.95 -21.34 0.05
CA LEU A 508 15.89 -20.25 1.03
C LEU A 508 16.28 -18.92 0.38
N PHE A 509 15.55 -17.87 0.74
CA PHE A 509 15.91 -16.50 0.46
C PHE A 509 17.26 -16.09 1.06
N LEU A 510 18.11 -15.47 0.24
CA LEU A 510 19.39 -14.87 0.61
C LEU A 510 19.56 -13.53 -0.12
N MET A 511 19.98 -12.48 0.60
CA MET A 511 20.26 -11.16 0.02
C MET A 511 21.43 -10.46 0.74
N GLU A 512 22.28 -9.77 -0.02
CA GLU A 512 23.26 -8.80 0.51
C GLU A 512 22.56 -7.47 0.87
N ALA A 513 22.84 -6.92 2.05
CA ALA A 513 22.26 -5.68 2.57
C ALA A 513 22.96 -4.43 2.01
N VAL A 514 22.84 -4.21 0.69
CA VAL A 514 23.27 -2.96 0.04
C VAL A 514 22.16 -1.92 0.14
N TRP A 515 21.81 -1.52 1.35
CA TRP A 515 20.67 -0.66 1.70
C TRP A 515 20.51 0.60 0.83
N THR A 516 21.62 1.27 0.46
CA THR A 516 21.61 2.46 -0.42
C THR A 516 20.83 2.24 -1.71
N ARG A 517 20.85 1.01 -2.26
CA ARG A 517 20.11 0.62 -3.47
C ARG A 517 18.60 0.82 -3.34
N PHE A 518 18.07 0.67 -2.13
CA PHE A 518 16.62 0.58 -1.92
C PHE A 518 15.95 1.93 -1.74
N PHE A 519 16.73 3.01 -1.65
CA PHE A 519 16.23 4.38 -1.55
C PHE A 519 15.42 4.77 -2.80
N PRO A 520 14.25 5.43 -2.64
CA PRO A 520 13.46 5.93 -3.77
C PRO A 520 14.24 6.84 -4.72
N LEU A 521 15.22 7.57 -4.18
CA LEU A 521 16.13 8.41 -4.96
C LEU A 521 16.87 7.61 -6.03
N VAL A 522 17.39 6.42 -5.70
CA VAL A 522 18.16 5.59 -6.64
C VAL A 522 17.30 5.18 -7.82
N LYS A 523 16.05 4.77 -7.57
CA LYS A 523 15.09 4.48 -8.63
C LYS A 523 14.85 5.70 -9.53
N SER A 524 14.70 6.88 -8.94
CA SER A 524 14.56 8.12 -9.70
C SER A 524 15.80 8.46 -10.53
N VAL A 525 17.01 8.23 -10.01
CA VAL A 525 18.27 8.42 -10.76
C VAL A 525 18.31 7.47 -11.97
N GLN A 526 17.99 6.19 -11.79
CA GLN A 526 17.94 5.24 -12.91
C GLN A 526 16.93 5.67 -13.98
N GLN A 527 15.78 6.23 -13.59
CA GLN A 527 14.78 6.77 -14.52
C GLN A 527 15.31 7.97 -15.32
N GLU A 528 16.08 8.86 -14.69
CA GLU A 528 16.74 9.97 -15.41
C GLU A 528 17.78 9.48 -16.40
N LEU A 529 18.62 8.53 -16.00
CA LEU A 529 19.63 7.99 -16.91
C LEU A 529 18.98 7.25 -18.08
N ALA A 530 17.89 6.52 -17.84
CA ALA A 530 17.14 5.82 -18.87
C ALA A 530 16.38 6.76 -19.82
N SER A 531 15.98 7.95 -19.37
CA SER A 531 15.33 8.95 -20.23
C SER A 531 16.28 9.60 -21.23
N GLY A 532 17.60 9.47 -21.02
CA GLY A 532 18.63 10.09 -21.85
C GLY A 532 18.80 11.59 -21.59
N VAL A 533 18.30 12.12 -20.47
CA VAL A 533 18.34 13.56 -20.13
C VAL A 533 19.77 14.13 -20.14
N VAL A 534 20.76 13.34 -19.72
CA VAL A 534 22.19 13.70 -19.76
C VAL A 534 22.95 13.12 -20.96
N GLY A 535 22.25 12.47 -21.90
CA GLY A 535 22.86 11.80 -23.06
C GLY A 535 23.61 10.51 -22.72
N ASP A 536 24.58 10.13 -23.56
CA ASP A 536 25.37 8.92 -23.37
C ASP A 536 26.30 9.09 -22.17
N ILE A 537 26.19 8.21 -21.18
CA ILE A 537 27.06 8.25 -20.00
C ILE A 537 28.48 7.85 -20.40
N LYS A 538 29.47 8.69 -20.06
CA LYS A 538 30.90 8.46 -20.36
C LYS A 538 31.74 8.25 -19.12
N ARG A 539 31.35 8.85 -17.99
CA ARG A 539 32.14 8.75 -16.76
C ARG A 539 31.27 8.79 -15.53
N VAL A 540 31.60 7.95 -14.55
CA VAL A 540 31.03 7.98 -13.21
C VAL A 540 32.18 8.14 -12.22
N TYR A 541 32.11 9.17 -11.38
CA TYR A 541 32.98 9.33 -10.23
C TYR A 541 32.18 9.05 -8.96
N ALA A 542 32.71 8.25 -8.05
CA ALA A 542 32.12 8.06 -6.74
C ALA A 542 33.22 7.87 -5.68
N ASP A 543 33.09 8.58 -4.55
CA ASP A 543 34.04 8.53 -3.44
C ASP A 543 33.32 8.27 -2.10
N PHE A 544 33.96 7.55 -1.20
CA PHE A 544 33.54 7.47 0.20
C PHE A 544 34.76 7.42 1.12
N GLY A 545 35.07 8.58 1.68
CA GLY A 545 35.97 8.75 2.79
C GLY A 545 35.25 9.34 4.01
N GLU A 546 35.50 8.76 5.18
CA GLU A 546 34.97 9.28 6.45
C GLU A 546 36.09 9.21 7.51
N PRO A 547 36.51 10.36 8.06
CA PRO A 547 37.42 10.36 9.18
C PRO A 547 36.64 9.84 10.38
N TYR A 548 37.07 8.71 10.91
CA TYR A 548 36.61 8.27 12.23
C TYR A 548 36.93 9.37 13.26
N ALA A 549 36.18 9.42 14.37
CA ALA A 549 36.40 10.37 15.47
C ALA A 549 37.87 10.40 15.98
N HIS A 550 38.62 9.35 15.66
CA HIS A 550 40.05 9.21 15.88
C HIS A 550 40.73 8.78 14.56
N PRO A 551 41.88 9.38 14.18
CA PRO A 551 42.61 8.98 12.98
C PRO A 551 43.04 7.50 13.08
N PRO A 552 43.14 6.76 11.96
CA PRO A 552 43.52 5.35 11.97
C PRO A 552 44.76 5.04 12.82
N ALA A 553 45.78 5.90 12.76
CA ALA A 553 47.02 5.77 13.55
C ALA A 553 46.83 5.78 15.09
N SER A 554 45.67 6.20 15.59
CA SER A 554 45.34 6.26 17.01
C SER A 554 44.38 5.15 17.47
N LEU A 555 43.91 4.31 16.54
CA LEU A 555 43.07 3.16 16.86
C LEU A 555 43.96 1.97 17.26
N PRO A 556 43.53 1.14 18.23
CA PRO A 556 44.26 -0.10 18.53
C PRO A 556 44.21 -1.04 17.31
N LEU A 557 45.27 -1.82 17.09
CA LEU A 557 45.35 -2.74 15.95
C LEU A 557 44.22 -3.81 15.95
N SER A 558 43.66 -4.09 17.13
CA SER A 558 42.50 -4.97 17.31
C SER A 558 41.18 -4.34 16.88
N HIS A 559 41.16 -3.05 16.55
CA HIS A 559 39.96 -2.35 16.10
C HIS A 559 39.43 -2.97 14.80
N ARG A 560 38.10 -3.04 14.64
CA ARG A 560 37.45 -3.69 13.48
C ARG A 560 37.92 -3.20 12.11
N MET A 561 38.38 -1.94 12.04
CA MET A 561 38.87 -1.33 10.80
C MET A 561 40.33 -1.59 10.51
N LEU A 562 41.13 -1.95 11.51
CA LEU A 562 42.57 -2.20 11.33
C LEU A 562 42.93 -3.68 11.38
N SER A 563 42.08 -4.50 12.00
CA SER A 563 42.33 -5.92 12.22
C SER A 563 42.12 -6.75 10.94
N PRO A 564 43.16 -7.44 10.41
CA PRO A 564 43.01 -8.36 9.28
C PRO A 564 42.15 -9.56 9.63
N ALA A 565 42.20 -10.02 10.89
CA ALA A 565 41.36 -11.11 11.39
C ALA A 565 39.86 -10.76 11.42
N LEU A 566 39.52 -9.47 11.31
CA LEU A 566 38.14 -9.02 11.17
C LEU A 566 37.78 -8.63 9.73
N ALA A 567 38.71 -8.79 8.77
CA ALA A 567 38.63 -8.24 7.41
C ALA A 567 38.35 -6.73 7.41
N GLY A 568 39.15 -6.00 8.20
CA GLY A 568 39.16 -4.55 8.22
C GLY A 568 39.75 -3.93 6.95
N GLY A 569 39.76 -2.60 6.90
CA GLY A 569 40.18 -1.81 5.74
C GLY A 569 39.01 -1.14 5.02
N THR A 570 39.32 -0.10 4.24
CA THR A 570 38.29 0.68 3.53
C THR A 570 37.67 -0.09 2.36
N LEU A 571 38.37 -1.07 1.79
CA LEU A 571 37.89 -1.84 0.64
C LEU A 571 36.63 -2.66 0.95
N HIS A 572 36.54 -3.28 2.12
CA HIS A 572 35.32 -4.01 2.51
C HIS A 572 34.32 -3.13 3.27
N ASP A 573 34.78 -2.09 3.96
CA ASP A 573 33.89 -1.24 4.78
C ASP A 573 33.23 -0.11 3.97
N LEU A 574 33.99 0.68 3.21
CA LEU A 574 33.50 1.90 2.55
C LEU A 574 33.39 1.78 1.04
N PHE A 575 34.29 1.06 0.38
CA PHE A 575 34.31 0.91 -1.08
C PHE A 575 33.06 0.24 -1.71
N PRO A 576 32.25 -0.58 -1.01
CA PRO A 576 31.00 -1.09 -1.59
C PRO A 576 30.01 0.00 -2.02
N TYR A 577 30.04 1.18 -1.41
CA TYR A 577 29.16 2.30 -1.75
C TYR A 577 29.52 2.99 -3.09
N PRO A 578 30.78 3.41 -3.36
CA PRO A 578 31.14 3.91 -4.67
C PRO A 578 31.01 2.82 -5.74
N LEU A 579 31.33 1.56 -5.43
CA LEU A 579 31.11 0.43 -6.34
C LEU A 579 29.62 0.27 -6.70
N PHE A 580 28.72 0.37 -5.72
CA PHE A 580 27.28 0.38 -5.96
C PHE A 580 26.89 1.44 -7.00
N TRP A 581 27.42 2.67 -6.92
CA TRP A 581 27.10 3.71 -7.88
C TRP A 581 27.61 3.39 -9.29
N ALA A 582 28.80 2.80 -9.45
CA ALA A 582 29.25 2.31 -10.75
C ALA A 582 28.32 1.25 -11.32
N LEU A 583 27.92 0.27 -10.51
CA LEU A 583 27.06 -0.81 -10.98
C LEU A 583 25.66 -0.29 -11.34
N ILE A 584 25.03 0.51 -10.48
CA ILE A 584 23.65 0.97 -10.70
C ILE A 584 23.52 1.95 -11.89
N THR A 585 24.60 2.62 -12.30
CA THR A 585 24.60 3.62 -13.37
C THR A 585 25.23 3.15 -14.68
N LEU A 586 26.17 2.21 -14.65
CA LEU A 586 26.83 1.67 -15.85
C LEU A 586 26.45 0.21 -16.10
N TYR A 587 26.55 -0.67 -15.09
CA TYR A 587 26.22 -2.09 -15.25
C TYR A 587 24.73 -2.31 -15.54
N HIS A 588 23.86 -1.56 -14.84
CA HIS A 588 22.39 -1.58 -15.03
C HIS A 588 21.90 -0.73 -16.21
N LEU A 589 22.78 0.04 -16.88
CA LEU A 589 22.37 0.83 -18.04
C LEU A 589 21.88 -0.11 -19.16
N PRO A 590 20.70 0.11 -19.77
CA PRO A 590 20.17 -0.80 -20.79
C PRO A 590 21.15 -1.08 -21.93
N ALA A 591 21.89 -0.07 -22.39
CA ALA A 591 22.90 -0.19 -23.45
C ALA A 591 24.10 -1.09 -23.08
N ASN A 592 24.34 -1.34 -21.79
CA ASN A 592 25.42 -2.21 -21.33
C ASN A 592 25.01 -3.69 -21.28
N GLU A 593 23.70 -3.99 -21.32
CA GLU A 593 23.16 -5.36 -21.29
C GLU A 593 23.81 -6.25 -20.21
N ARG A 594 24.02 -5.71 -19.00
CA ARG A 594 24.63 -6.46 -17.89
C ARG A 594 26.02 -7.03 -18.18
N THR A 595 26.81 -6.35 -19.02
CA THR A 595 28.20 -6.75 -19.27
C THR A 595 29.12 -6.26 -18.14
N PRO A 596 29.88 -7.15 -17.47
CA PRO A 596 30.86 -6.76 -16.44
C PRO A 596 31.93 -5.78 -16.98
N PRO A 597 32.65 -5.05 -16.10
CA PRO A 597 33.78 -4.23 -16.55
C PRO A 597 34.84 -5.11 -17.23
N SER A 598 35.33 -4.65 -18.37
CA SER A 598 36.35 -5.35 -19.18
C SER A 598 37.75 -5.27 -18.59
N GLN A 599 38.00 -4.27 -17.74
CA GLN A 599 39.28 -4.05 -17.07
C GLN A 599 39.07 -3.33 -15.74
N ILE A 600 39.91 -3.69 -14.76
CA ILE A 600 40.00 -3.05 -13.45
C ILE A 600 41.47 -2.65 -13.25
N ALA A 601 41.71 -1.41 -12.83
CA ALA A 601 43.03 -0.94 -12.42
C ALA A 601 42.92 -0.26 -11.06
N ALA A 602 43.70 -0.70 -10.08
CA ALA A 602 43.56 -0.27 -8.69
C ALA A 602 44.89 -0.01 -8.00
N SER A 603 44.85 0.86 -6.98
CA SER A 603 45.96 1.16 -6.08
C SER A 603 45.44 1.39 -4.67
N SER A 604 46.19 0.94 -3.66
CA SER A 604 45.83 1.13 -2.25
C SER A 604 47.02 1.59 -1.44
N THR A 605 46.75 2.41 -0.43
CA THR A 605 47.69 2.72 0.66
C THR A 605 47.37 1.80 1.83
N LEU A 606 48.35 1.01 2.29
CA LEU A 606 48.16 0.03 3.35
C LEU A 606 48.61 0.57 4.72
N HIS A 607 47.92 0.12 5.77
CA HIS A 607 48.35 0.32 7.14
C HIS A 607 49.66 -0.44 7.38
N ARG A 608 50.69 0.25 7.89
CA ARG A 608 52.06 -0.30 7.97
C ARG A 608 52.17 -1.57 8.80
N GLU A 609 51.38 -1.67 9.87
CA GLU A 609 51.51 -2.79 10.82
C GLU A 609 50.55 -3.94 10.53
N THR A 610 49.36 -3.65 9.99
CA THR A 610 48.31 -4.66 9.83
C THR A 610 48.11 -5.08 8.38
N GLY A 611 48.56 -4.28 7.41
CA GLY A 611 48.45 -4.61 5.98
C GLY A 611 47.04 -4.48 5.39
N VAL A 612 46.04 -4.06 6.18
CA VAL A 612 44.73 -3.66 5.64
C VAL A 612 44.84 -2.31 4.93
N ASP A 613 43.94 -2.02 4.00
CA ASP A 613 43.95 -0.77 3.26
C ASP A 613 43.34 0.39 4.05
N ILE A 614 44.03 1.52 4.02
CA ILE A 614 43.57 2.80 4.59
C ILE A 614 42.90 3.64 3.50
N GLN A 615 43.38 3.54 2.27
CA GLN A 615 42.83 4.20 1.10
C GLN A 615 42.89 3.24 -0.08
N THR A 616 41.83 3.23 -0.91
CA THR A 616 41.78 2.43 -2.13
C THR A 616 41.11 3.22 -3.24
N THR A 617 41.73 3.24 -4.41
CA THR A 617 41.19 3.81 -5.65
C THR A 617 41.18 2.77 -6.75
N ALA A 618 40.10 2.70 -7.54
CA ALA A 618 40.04 1.84 -8.71
C ALA A 618 39.35 2.52 -9.91
N ILE A 619 39.75 2.11 -11.11
CA ILE A 619 39.12 2.47 -12.39
C ILE A 619 38.53 1.21 -13.01
N LEU A 620 37.25 1.24 -13.36
CA LEU A 620 36.52 0.15 -14.00
C LEU A 620 36.14 0.58 -15.41
N ASN A 621 36.60 -0.16 -16.42
CA ASN A 621 36.28 0.11 -17.83
C ASN A 621 35.05 -0.68 -18.28
N PHE A 622 34.02 0.00 -18.79
CA PHE A 622 32.85 -0.62 -19.43
C PHE A 622 32.93 -0.40 -20.94
N SER A 623 33.82 -1.14 -21.61
CA SER A 623 34.13 -0.93 -23.04
C SER A 623 32.91 -1.04 -23.95
N LYS A 624 31.90 -1.86 -23.61
CA LYS A 624 30.68 -2.03 -24.41
C LYS A 624 29.91 -0.72 -24.62
N ILE A 625 29.88 0.14 -23.61
CA ILE A 625 29.22 1.46 -23.66
C ILE A 625 30.22 2.61 -23.79
N GLY A 626 31.52 2.31 -23.87
CA GLY A 626 32.58 3.32 -23.93
C GLY A 626 32.59 4.25 -22.72
N ALA A 627 32.33 3.71 -21.51
CA ALA A 627 32.27 4.47 -20.27
C ALA A 627 33.27 3.94 -19.23
N GLN A 628 33.62 4.79 -18.25
CA GLN A 628 34.52 4.44 -17.14
C GLN A 628 33.91 4.84 -15.80
N ALA A 629 34.16 4.03 -14.76
CA ALA A 629 33.95 4.44 -13.37
C ALA A 629 35.29 4.68 -12.67
N ILE A 630 35.37 5.76 -11.89
CA ILE A 630 36.51 6.14 -11.06
C ILE A 630 36.02 6.15 -9.62
N LEU A 631 36.53 5.21 -8.82
CA LEU A 631 36.03 4.88 -7.50
C LEU A 631 37.12 5.08 -6.46
N SER A 632 36.78 5.66 -5.32
CA SER A 632 37.72 5.90 -4.24
C SER A 632 37.08 5.68 -2.86
N SER A 633 37.88 5.25 -1.89
CA SER A 633 37.47 5.20 -0.49
C SER A 633 38.64 5.46 0.45
N SER A 634 38.37 6.00 1.65
CA SER A 634 39.40 6.40 2.62
C SER A 634 38.94 6.36 4.09
N LEU A 635 39.80 5.86 4.98
CA LEU A 635 39.62 5.98 6.44
C LEU A 635 40.19 7.29 7.02
N GLU A 636 40.89 8.09 6.22
CA GLU A 636 41.64 9.27 6.70
C GLU A 636 41.04 10.59 6.26
N VAL A 637 40.55 10.67 5.02
CA VAL A 637 40.06 11.93 4.45
C VAL A 637 38.54 11.90 4.28
N PRO A 638 37.82 12.96 4.70
CA PRO A 638 36.39 13.06 4.43
C PRO A 638 36.15 13.33 2.95
N THR A 639 35.14 12.67 2.36
CA THR A 639 34.64 13.04 1.04
C THR A 639 34.11 14.48 1.06
N PRO A 640 34.39 15.29 0.02
CA PRO A 640 33.76 16.59 -0.16
C PRO A 640 32.22 16.49 -0.19
N ARG A 641 31.57 17.27 0.66
CA ARG A 641 30.12 17.22 0.93
C ARG A 641 29.22 17.36 -0.32
N ASP A 642 29.67 18.13 -1.32
CA ASP A 642 28.84 18.51 -2.46
C ASP A 642 29.08 17.67 -3.73
N GLN A 643 30.07 16.76 -3.72
CA GLN A 643 30.50 16.03 -4.93
C GLN A 643 30.87 14.57 -4.63
N VAL A 644 29.93 13.84 -4.06
CA VAL A 644 30.16 12.44 -3.68
C VAL A 644 30.01 11.50 -4.86
N VAL A 645 28.99 11.71 -5.70
CA VAL A 645 28.76 10.95 -6.93
C VAL A 645 28.50 11.92 -8.07
N LEU A 646 29.23 11.76 -9.17
CA LEU A 646 29.11 12.56 -10.39
C LEU A 646 29.00 11.62 -11.59
N ILE A 647 27.85 11.66 -12.26
CA ILE A 647 27.54 10.85 -13.44
C ILE A 647 27.50 11.79 -14.65
N GLN A 648 28.44 11.63 -15.57
CA GLN A 648 28.63 12.55 -16.67
C GLN A 648 28.27 11.90 -17.99
N GLY A 649 27.36 12.55 -18.72
CA GLY A 649 26.98 12.18 -20.07
C GLY A 649 27.32 13.26 -21.09
N THR A 650 27.01 12.99 -22.36
CA THR A 650 27.34 13.87 -23.48
C THR A 650 26.57 15.20 -23.46
N LYS A 651 25.40 15.25 -22.81
CA LYS A 651 24.52 16.43 -22.75
C LYS A 651 24.53 17.14 -21.39
N GLY A 652 25.11 16.53 -20.36
CA GLY A 652 25.00 17.05 -19.01
C GLY A 652 25.59 16.13 -17.94
N ASP A 653 25.34 16.46 -16.68
CA ASP A 653 25.69 15.62 -15.54
C ASP A 653 24.59 15.51 -14.50
N LEU A 654 24.67 14.43 -13.72
CA LEU A 654 23.85 14.18 -12.54
C LEU A 654 24.78 14.10 -11.33
N VAL A 655 24.49 14.89 -10.29
CA VAL A 655 25.26 14.92 -9.05
C VAL A 655 24.41 14.46 -7.89
N VAL A 656 24.90 13.47 -7.15
CA VAL A 656 24.29 13.01 -5.88
C VAL A 656 25.22 13.39 -4.74
N PRO A 657 24.90 14.44 -3.96
CA PRO A 657 25.56 14.67 -2.69
C PRO A 657 25.19 13.53 -1.72
N LEU A 658 26.17 13.00 -0.99
CA LEU A 658 25.89 12.05 0.08
C LEU A 658 26.35 12.62 1.42
N ILE A 659 25.39 13.01 2.26
CA ILE A 659 25.64 13.41 3.65
C ILE A 659 24.56 12.78 4.53
N PRO A 660 24.86 11.69 5.26
CA PRO A 660 26.09 10.90 5.24
C PRO A 660 26.25 10.03 3.97
N PRO A 661 27.48 9.57 3.65
CA PRO A 661 27.73 8.68 2.53
C PRO A 661 27.02 7.33 2.74
N GLY A 662 26.23 6.91 1.73
CA GLY A 662 25.31 5.77 1.84
C GLY A 662 23.83 6.12 2.08
N ARG A 663 23.51 7.39 2.38
CA ARG A 663 22.13 7.87 2.59
C ARG A 663 21.79 9.10 1.71
N PRO A 664 21.62 8.92 0.39
CA PRO A 664 21.31 10.03 -0.52
C PRO A 664 19.91 10.61 -0.24
N THR A 665 19.80 11.93 -0.06
CA THR A 665 18.52 12.65 0.13
C THR A 665 18.13 13.53 -1.05
N LYS A 666 19.09 13.89 -1.91
CA LYS A 666 18.82 14.72 -3.08
C LYS A 666 19.81 14.45 -4.20
N TYR A 667 19.46 14.88 -5.40
CA TYR A 667 20.37 14.95 -6.53
C TYR A 667 20.03 16.12 -7.45
N TYR A 668 21.01 16.52 -8.24
CA TYR A 668 20.93 17.58 -9.24
C TYR A 668 21.05 16.98 -10.63
N VAL A 669 20.23 17.42 -11.57
CA VAL A 669 20.39 17.16 -13.00
C VAL A 669 20.74 18.48 -13.67
N ARG A 670 21.89 18.51 -14.34
CA ARG A 670 22.41 19.68 -15.04
C ARG A 670 22.50 19.37 -16.52
N VAL A 671 21.71 20.05 -17.34
CA VAL A 671 21.67 19.84 -18.79
C VAL A 671 22.22 21.07 -19.48
N ARG A 672 23.08 20.89 -20.49
CA ARG A 672 23.60 22.00 -21.28
C ARG A 672 22.47 22.65 -22.08
N VAL A 673 22.37 23.97 -22.01
CA VAL A 673 21.38 24.77 -22.76
C VAL A 673 21.69 24.75 -24.27
N GLU A 674 22.97 24.66 -24.64
CA GLU A 674 23.43 24.60 -26.03
C GLU A 674 24.62 23.64 -26.19
N GLU A 675 24.85 23.12 -27.40
CA GLU A 675 26.03 22.28 -27.70
C GLU A 675 27.29 23.12 -27.99
N LYS A 676 27.61 24.07 -27.10
CA LYS A 676 28.83 24.92 -27.17
C LYS A 676 29.76 24.63 -26.00
N ARG A 677 31.07 24.89 -26.20
CA ARG A 677 32.15 24.58 -25.24
C ARG A 677 31.94 25.18 -23.84
N ASN A 678 31.30 26.34 -23.75
CA ASN A 678 31.03 27.07 -22.51
C ASN A 678 29.53 27.30 -22.29
N ALA A 679 28.68 26.34 -22.69
CA ALA A 679 27.24 26.46 -22.50
C ALA A 679 26.89 26.56 -21.01
N GLU A 680 25.89 27.39 -20.71
CA GLU A 680 25.23 27.38 -19.41
C GLU A 680 24.50 26.05 -19.19
N TYR A 681 24.23 25.74 -17.93
CA TYR A 681 23.50 24.53 -17.54
C TYR A 681 22.17 24.92 -16.90
N ASP A 682 21.09 24.31 -17.37
CA ASP A 682 19.83 24.27 -16.64
C ASP A 682 19.95 23.23 -15.54
N GLU A 683 19.81 23.68 -14.29
CA GLU A 683 19.87 22.81 -13.11
C GLU A 683 18.46 22.55 -12.55
N THR A 684 18.16 21.27 -12.32
CA THR A 684 16.98 20.85 -11.57
C THR A 684 17.40 20.04 -10.36
N VAL A 685 16.72 20.24 -9.23
CA VAL A 685 16.99 19.51 -7.98
C VAL A 685 15.80 18.61 -7.64
N LYS A 686 16.10 17.38 -7.23
CA LYS A 686 15.11 16.48 -6.63
C LYS A 686 15.55 16.10 -5.23
N GLN A 687 14.65 16.32 -4.27
CA GLN A 687 14.84 15.97 -2.88
C GLN A 687 13.80 14.92 -2.44
N PHE A 688 14.22 14.06 -1.51
CA PHE A 688 13.48 12.92 -0.98
C PHE A 688 13.64 12.91 0.54
N ASP A 689 12.52 12.80 1.24
CA ASP A 689 12.52 12.63 2.69
C ASP A 689 12.73 11.15 3.06
N ILE A 690 13.54 10.92 4.09
CA ILE A 690 13.91 9.59 4.55
C ILE A 690 13.55 9.48 6.02
N PRO A 691 12.45 8.80 6.38
CA PRO A 691 12.17 8.42 7.76
C PRO A 691 13.34 7.58 8.33
N GLY A 692 13.68 7.75 9.60
CA GLY A 692 14.76 6.97 10.23
C GLY A 692 16.12 7.13 9.53
N HIS A 693 16.84 6.03 9.32
CA HIS A 693 18.06 5.96 8.51
C HIS A 693 17.79 5.54 7.05
N GLY A 694 16.74 4.77 6.77
CA GLY A 694 16.39 4.20 5.46
C GLY A 694 16.70 2.70 5.29
N LEU A 695 17.14 2.01 6.35
CA LEU A 695 17.45 0.56 6.34
C LEU A 695 16.19 -0.30 6.22
N PHE A 696 15.02 0.23 6.54
CA PHE A 696 13.77 -0.52 6.39
C PHE A 696 13.42 -0.83 4.92
N TRP A 697 13.95 -0.12 3.91
CA TRP A 697 13.54 -0.37 2.51
C TRP A 697 14.12 -1.67 1.96
N GLU A 698 15.29 -2.10 2.43
CA GLU A 698 15.80 -3.45 2.14
C GLU A 698 15.07 -4.51 2.96
N ALA A 699 14.66 -4.21 4.20
CA ALA A 699 13.81 -5.10 4.98
C ALA A 699 12.42 -5.29 4.34
N ASP A 700 11.84 -4.23 3.79
CA ASP A 700 10.59 -4.25 3.02
C ASP A 700 10.75 -5.15 1.78
N GLU A 701 11.88 -5.05 1.07
CA GLU A 701 12.18 -5.95 -0.06
C GLU A 701 12.24 -7.40 0.38
N CYS A 702 12.97 -7.71 1.46
CA CYS A 702 13.03 -9.06 2.02
C CYS A 702 11.62 -9.59 2.30
N ALA A 703 10.80 -8.82 3.02
CA ALA A 703 9.42 -9.21 3.34
C ALA A 703 8.58 -9.49 2.08
N ARG A 704 8.71 -8.68 1.03
CA ARG A 704 8.02 -8.88 -0.25
C ARG A 704 8.50 -10.12 -0.99
N CYS A 705 9.81 -10.39 -1.01
CA CYS A 705 10.38 -11.58 -1.62
C CYS A 705 9.92 -12.85 -0.90
N LEU A 706 9.98 -12.86 0.43
CA LEU A 706 9.50 -13.97 1.26
C LEU A 706 8.00 -14.24 1.05
N THR A 707 7.19 -13.19 0.99
CA THR A 707 5.75 -13.30 0.73
C THR A 707 5.46 -13.91 -0.64
N ARG A 708 6.31 -13.62 -1.64
CA ARG A 708 6.21 -14.17 -3.00
C ARG A 708 6.89 -15.53 -3.17
N GLY A 709 7.50 -16.08 -2.12
CA GLY A 709 8.26 -17.34 -2.19
C GLY A 709 9.53 -17.25 -3.04
N GLU A 710 10.08 -16.05 -3.20
CA GLU A 710 11.32 -15.83 -3.95
C GLU A 710 12.55 -16.21 -3.11
N ILE A 711 13.59 -16.73 -3.76
CA ILE A 711 14.85 -17.14 -3.10
C ILE A 711 15.99 -16.11 -3.22
N GLU A 712 15.77 -15.04 -3.98
CA GLU A 712 16.65 -13.88 -4.09
C GLU A 712 15.84 -12.66 -4.55
N SER A 713 16.34 -11.44 -4.31
CA SER A 713 15.69 -10.22 -4.80
C SER A 713 16.10 -9.96 -6.25
N SER A 714 15.12 -9.63 -7.11
CA SER A 714 15.41 -9.14 -8.47
C SER A 714 16.06 -7.76 -8.48
N ARG A 715 15.94 -7.00 -7.38
CA ARG A 715 16.60 -5.71 -7.19
C ARG A 715 18.03 -5.86 -6.71
N MET A 716 18.34 -6.87 -5.90
CA MET A 716 19.70 -7.23 -5.49
C MET A 716 20.01 -8.71 -5.78
N PRO A 717 20.25 -9.06 -7.07
CA PRO A 717 20.54 -10.45 -7.45
C PRO A 717 21.86 -10.93 -6.84
N LEU A 718 21.94 -12.22 -6.51
CA LEU A 718 23.16 -12.79 -5.94
C LEU A 718 24.32 -12.80 -6.95
N ASP A 719 24.03 -12.84 -8.26
CA ASP A 719 25.07 -12.69 -9.30
C ASP A 719 25.71 -11.31 -9.28
N GLU A 720 24.97 -10.27 -8.90
CA GLU A 720 25.54 -8.93 -8.75
C GLU A 720 26.39 -8.82 -7.47
N SER A 721 26.00 -9.52 -6.40
CA SER A 721 26.83 -9.62 -5.18
C SER A 721 28.14 -10.35 -5.46
N ILE A 722 28.09 -11.44 -6.26
CA ILE A 722 29.28 -12.18 -6.71
C ILE A 722 30.16 -11.29 -7.60
N LEU A 723 29.60 -10.55 -8.55
CA LEU A 723 30.35 -9.62 -9.39
C LEU A 723 31.05 -8.55 -8.54
N ALA A 724 30.39 -8.00 -7.53
CA ALA A 724 31.00 -7.04 -6.62
C ALA A 724 32.20 -7.67 -5.88
N MET A 725 32.06 -8.90 -5.39
CA MET A 725 33.17 -9.60 -4.74
C MET A 725 34.30 -9.95 -5.70
N ASP A 726 34.01 -10.32 -6.95
CA ASP A 726 35.04 -10.57 -7.98
C ASP A 726 35.86 -9.29 -8.27
N ILE A 727 35.19 -8.13 -8.29
CA ILE A 727 35.84 -6.83 -8.43
C ILE A 727 36.74 -6.55 -7.22
N LEU A 728 36.26 -6.79 -6.00
CA LEU A 728 37.04 -6.62 -4.79
C LEU A 728 38.25 -7.58 -4.77
N ASP A 729 38.08 -8.85 -5.12
CA ASP A 729 39.15 -9.84 -5.19
C ASP A 729 40.23 -9.42 -6.20
N GLU A 730 39.84 -8.88 -7.36
CA GLU A 730 40.79 -8.35 -8.34
C GLU A 730 41.54 -7.12 -7.82
N ILE A 731 40.87 -6.21 -7.12
CA ILE A 731 41.53 -5.07 -6.46
C ILE A 731 42.55 -5.57 -5.43
N ARG A 732 42.16 -6.49 -4.55
CA ARG A 732 43.04 -7.08 -3.53
C ARG A 732 44.25 -7.77 -4.15
N ARG A 733 44.04 -8.48 -5.26
CA ARG A 733 45.12 -9.14 -6.02
C ARG A 733 46.12 -8.12 -6.56
N GLN A 734 45.67 -6.98 -7.06
CA GLN A 734 46.53 -5.90 -7.57
C GLN A 734 47.27 -5.16 -6.45
N THR A 735 46.63 -4.96 -5.30
CA THR A 735 47.15 -4.09 -4.23
C THR A 735 47.81 -4.85 -3.08
N GLY A 736 47.74 -6.18 -3.09
CA GLY A 736 48.42 -7.05 -2.12
C GLY A 736 47.67 -7.24 -0.80
N ILE A 737 46.40 -6.81 -0.71
CA ILE A 737 45.58 -6.94 0.50
C ILE A 737 45.22 -8.41 0.74
N LYS A 738 45.69 -8.97 1.86
CA LYS A 738 45.46 -10.37 2.23
C LYS A 738 44.83 -10.46 3.61
N PHE A 739 43.96 -11.45 3.77
CA PHE A 739 43.36 -11.79 5.04
C PHE A 739 43.86 -13.17 5.51
N PRO A 740 43.73 -13.49 6.81
CA PRO A 740 44.03 -14.82 7.32
C PRO A 740 43.27 -15.92 6.57
N ALA A 741 43.94 -17.05 6.31
CA ALA A 741 43.39 -18.11 5.47
C ALA A 741 42.12 -18.78 6.07
N ASP A 742 42.01 -18.80 7.39
CA ASP A 742 40.85 -19.32 8.12
C ASP A 742 39.58 -18.50 7.85
N ILE A 743 39.69 -17.18 7.72
CA ILE A 743 38.53 -16.33 7.40
C ILE A 743 38.21 -16.29 5.91
N GLU A 744 39.17 -16.61 5.04
CA GLU A 744 38.95 -16.72 3.58
C GLU A 744 38.40 -18.08 3.14
N SER A 745 38.55 -19.10 3.98
CA SER A 745 38.11 -20.46 3.68
C SER A 745 36.59 -20.59 3.55
N THR A 746 36.15 -21.60 2.80
CA THR A 746 34.75 -22.04 2.75
C THR A 746 34.46 -23.25 3.63
N THR A 747 35.50 -23.87 4.19
CA THR A 747 35.42 -25.09 5.02
C THR A 747 35.16 -24.76 6.48
#